data_AF-A0A8H7QSF3-F1
#
_entry.id   AF-A0A8H7QSF3-F1
#
_cell.length_a   1.000
_cell.length_b   1.000
_cell.length_c   1.000
_cell.angle_alpha   90.00
_cell.angle_beta   90.00
_cell.angle_gamma   90.00
#
_symmetry.space_group_name_H-M   'P 1'
#
loop_
_entity.id
_entity.type
_entity.pdbx_description
1 polymer ?
#
loop_
_entity_poly.entity_id
_entity_poly.type
_entity_poly.pdbx_seq_one_letter_code
_entity_poly.pdbx_strand_id
1 'polypeptide(L)'
;MKYGQELQQNIFGPWRLSYVSYDILKQELKTRQLDHGWTQKDASDFTNLLENELSKVYDFVNAKLSEIDARILYCERTIQTLQKNPSMSSDANYGIMDEALTEILFDVNDLSRFTRVNFVAIQKILKKHDKWTGLHLKHDFITKLREKPLDKQRFDVAIIYISALHDICRNRGKQSPGNSASGGDQNAFERATAKYWIHPDNITEVKAIIMLHLPVLIFNKDKKWEPSDSAVSSTYFDNSNFDLYTGRLQRDEEAEAIRFRWYGPMNSTSVFIERKTHHASWLDGASVKDRFRIKENQVNPFMSGIYTADQIADAQRKSGTEESTVENVRFIAKGVQKSFKEKRIEPMLRAFYNRTAFQLPDNQRVRISLDTDLTFIREDHLDGITRRQPTYNWRRNDVGIDYPFPHLKDDDILRFPYAVLETKLQTHLGQEPPVWLTSLLESHLVHEVPRFSKYLHGACHFYRERLPLLPWWLAELNVDIRKPRAENIGLTRSKSFKPLIDGKYRRAMIEEKERANQQAVVQHGEKSSRKSSSTGTAVNNGSSSSINELNVKEYSNTDLPPLPPRKKPAAAAAAPGTSDNNKTRGILSSIPQIQNLFSKKNDKSQDLELGASAADLGENANKKQKVKVRVEPKVFFANERTFIAWLQFCALLLTVALNLLNFGDTISRTVGGIFIGLSAGIAIYALYRFEKRAWMINRRIDGRYDDIWGPAVLCLLLVVALIVNFYLRFR
;
A
#
# COMPACT_ATOMS: atom_id res chain seq x y z
N MET A 1 20.32 -2.95 24.04
CA MET A 1 20.29 -4.10 24.99
C MET A 1 21.53 -4.99 24.78
N LYS A 2 21.76 -6.01 25.61
CA LYS A 2 22.78 -7.04 25.32
C LYS A 2 22.20 -8.04 24.31
N TYR A 3 22.87 -8.27 23.18
CA TYR A 3 22.32 -9.06 22.05
C TYR A 3 21.83 -10.47 22.41
N GLY A 4 22.40 -11.13 23.43
CA GLY A 4 21.88 -12.43 23.89
C GLY A 4 20.43 -12.37 24.42
N GLN A 5 20.03 -11.26 25.05
CA GLN A 5 18.64 -11.06 25.52
C GLN A 5 17.70 -10.82 24.34
N GLU A 6 18.14 -10.00 23.37
CA GLU A 6 17.45 -9.73 22.09
C GLU A 6 17.24 -11.02 21.26
N LEU A 7 18.24 -11.92 21.26
CA LEU A 7 18.12 -13.25 20.66
C LEU A 7 17.09 -14.12 21.39
N GLN A 8 17.18 -14.26 22.72
CA GLN A 8 16.23 -15.08 23.50
C GLN A 8 14.78 -14.61 23.36
N GLN A 9 14.55 -13.29 23.23
CA GLN A 9 13.23 -12.70 22.97
C GLN A 9 12.67 -12.98 21.56
N ASN A 10 13.51 -13.33 20.59
CA ASN A 10 13.12 -13.60 19.20
C ASN A 10 13.20 -15.08 18.81
N ILE A 11 13.60 -15.98 19.71
CA ILE A 11 13.58 -17.43 19.47
C ILE A 11 12.14 -17.92 19.34
N PHE A 12 11.81 -18.49 18.18
CA PHE A 12 10.61 -19.30 18.02
C PHE A 12 10.77 -20.63 18.77
N GLY A 13 9.95 -20.83 19.82
CA GLY A 13 10.07 -21.93 20.79
C GLY A 13 10.25 -23.33 20.17
N PRO A 14 9.40 -23.77 19.22
CA PRO A 14 9.53 -25.09 18.59
C PRO A 14 10.86 -25.38 17.90
N TRP A 15 11.62 -24.35 17.51
CA TRP A 15 12.90 -24.51 16.80
C TRP A 15 14.11 -24.09 17.64
N ARG A 16 13.94 -23.95 18.98
CA ARG A 16 14.94 -23.44 19.93
C ARG A 16 16.32 -24.10 19.80
N LEU A 17 16.38 -25.40 19.51
CA LEU A 17 17.64 -26.16 19.38
C LEU A 17 18.38 -25.88 18.05
N SER A 18 17.66 -25.49 17.00
CA SER A 18 18.21 -25.19 15.67
C SER A 18 18.88 -23.81 15.60
N TYR A 19 18.56 -22.89 16.53
CA TYR A 19 19.18 -21.56 16.59
C TYR A 19 20.68 -21.63 16.92
N VAL A 20 21.41 -20.58 16.54
CA VAL A 20 22.82 -20.41 16.88
C VAL A 20 23.00 -20.36 18.40
N SER A 21 23.91 -21.19 18.91
CA SER A 21 24.32 -21.32 20.31
C SER A 21 25.13 -20.11 20.81
N TYR A 22 24.64 -18.89 20.56
CA TYR A 22 25.38 -17.63 20.69
C TYR A 22 25.98 -17.40 22.08
N ASP A 23 25.25 -17.77 23.13
CA ASP A 23 25.73 -17.60 24.51
C ASP A 23 26.84 -18.61 24.86
N ILE A 24 26.84 -19.82 24.28
CA ILE A 24 27.91 -20.81 24.41
C ILE A 24 29.16 -20.34 23.65
N LEU A 25 29.03 -19.93 22.39
CA LEU A 25 30.15 -19.36 21.60
C LEU A 25 30.76 -18.13 22.28
N LYS A 26 29.91 -17.31 22.93
CA LYS A 26 30.30 -16.16 23.75
C LYS A 26 30.96 -16.56 25.07
N GLN A 27 30.65 -17.73 25.64
CA GLN A 27 31.30 -18.27 26.83
C GLN A 27 32.66 -18.85 26.48
N GLU A 28 32.77 -19.73 25.48
CA GLU A 28 34.04 -20.25 24.94
C GLU A 28 35.05 -19.14 24.69
N LEU A 29 34.65 -18.11 23.93
CA LEU A 29 35.50 -16.97 23.60
C LEU A 29 35.87 -16.09 24.83
N LYS A 30 35.10 -16.18 25.92
CA LYS A 30 35.44 -15.51 27.19
C LYS A 30 36.37 -16.35 28.04
N THR A 31 36.14 -17.66 28.14
CA THR A 31 36.91 -18.57 28.98
C THR A 31 38.33 -18.69 28.46
N ARG A 32 38.51 -19.02 27.16
CA ARG A 32 39.83 -19.15 26.53
C ARG A 32 40.66 -17.89 26.75
N GLN A 33 40.15 -16.72 26.35
CA GLN A 33 40.81 -15.41 26.48
C GLN A 33 41.16 -14.98 27.92
N LEU A 34 40.56 -15.60 28.95
CA LEU A 34 40.86 -15.35 30.37
C LEU A 34 41.82 -16.38 30.97
N ASP A 35 41.85 -17.60 30.44
CA ASP A 35 42.70 -18.72 30.89
C ASP A 35 44.09 -18.65 30.23
N HIS A 36 44.12 -18.48 28.90
CA HIS A 36 45.35 -18.29 28.13
C HIS A 36 45.12 -17.40 26.88
N GLY A 37 46.08 -16.53 26.57
CA GLY A 37 46.01 -15.66 25.40
C GLY A 37 45.75 -16.44 24.10
N TRP A 38 44.90 -15.90 23.22
CA TRP A 38 44.32 -16.60 22.07
C TRP A 38 45.37 -17.32 21.20
N THR A 39 45.32 -18.65 21.16
CA THR A 39 46.30 -19.46 20.41
C THR A 39 45.82 -19.81 19.01
N GLN A 40 46.73 -20.28 18.15
CA GLN A 40 46.37 -20.82 16.84
C GLN A 40 45.45 -22.06 16.93
N LYS A 41 45.54 -22.81 18.03
CA LYS A 41 44.62 -23.93 18.30
C LYS A 41 43.21 -23.43 18.62
N ASP A 42 43.09 -22.39 19.44
CA ASP A 42 41.80 -21.74 19.74
C ASP A 42 41.14 -21.16 18.48
N ALA A 43 41.93 -20.54 17.61
CA ALA A 43 41.46 -20.04 16.32
C ALA A 43 40.86 -21.17 15.45
N SER A 44 41.51 -22.34 15.42
CA SER A 44 41.01 -23.54 14.72
C SER A 44 39.73 -24.08 15.38
N ASP A 45 39.79 -24.39 16.69
CA ASP A 45 38.66 -24.95 17.45
C ASP A 45 37.41 -24.06 17.35
N PHE A 46 37.57 -22.74 17.53
CA PHE A 46 36.47 -21.78 17.48
C PHE A 46 35.90 -21.63 16.06
N THR A 47 36.74 -21.71 15.02
CA THR A 47 36.28 -21.72 13.63
C THR A 47 35.45 -22.97 13.33
N ASN A 48 35.87 -24.14 13.81
CA ASN A 48 35.15 -25.41 13.65
C ASN A 48 33.80 -25.38 14.41
N LEU A 49 33.76 -24.83 15.63
CA LEU A 49 32.51 -24.62 16.38
C LEU A 49 31.55 -23.69 15.62
N LEU A 50 32.04 -22.59 15.04
CA LEU A 50 31.22 -21.65 14.29
C LEU A 50 30.72 -22.24 12.95
N GLU A 51 31.51 -23.09 12.31
CA GLU A 51 31.14 -23.81 11.08
C GLU A 51 30.11 -24.92 11.33
N ASN A 52 30.21 -25.64 12.44
CA ASN A 52 29.19 -26.60 12.88
C ASN A 52 27.85 -25.89 13.16
N GLU A 53 27.89 -24.72 13.83
CA GLU A 53 26.70 -23.91 14.09
C GLU A 53 26.11 -23.28 12.80
N LEU A 54 26.94 -22.82 11.86
CA LEU A 54 26.50 -22.39 10.52
C LEU A 54 25.83 -23.54 9.75
N SER A 55 26.43 -24.73 9.79
CA SER A 55 25.91 -25.93 9.12
C SER A 55 24.55 -26.33 9.70
N LYS A 56 24.45 -26.49 11.03
CA LYS A 56 23.20 -26.77 11.74
C LYS A 56 22.05 -25.85 11.32
N VAL A 57 22.31 -24.55 11.20
CA VAL A 57 21.31 -23.56 10.75
C VAL A 57 20.97 -23.74 9.27
N TYR A 58 21.97 -23.83 8.40
CA TYR A 58 21.78 -23.96 6.95
C TYR A 58 21.00 -25.23 6.58
N ASP A 59 21.39 -26.37 7.15
CA ASP A 59 20.82 -27.67 6.86
C ASP A 59 19.37 -27.76 7.40
N PHE A 60 19.09 -27.20 8.59
CA PHE A 60 17.73 -27.07 9.12
C PHE A 60 16.82 -26.21 8.24
N VAL A 61 17.32 -25.07 7.74
CA VAL A 61 16.52 -24.17 6.89
C VAL A 61 16.23 -24.81 5.53
N ASN A 62 17.20 -25.50 4.93
CA ASN A 62 16.99 -26.21 3.65
C ASN A 62 15.99 -27.38 3.80
N ALA A 63 16.03 -28.09 4.93
CA ALA A 63 15.02 -29.10 5.24
C ALA A 63 13.62 -28.48 5.40
N LYS A 64 13.51 -27.33 6.07
CA LYS A 64 12.22 -26.63 6.23
C LYS A 64 11.70 -25.97 4.95
N LEU A 65 12.56 -25.49 4.05
CA LEU A 65 12.16 -25.09 2.70
C LEU A 65 11.60 -26.29 1.92
N SER A 66 12.29 -27.44 1.97
CA SER A 66 11.85 -28.66 1.29
C SER A 66 10.48 -29.16 1.79
N GLU A 67 10.21 -29.07 3.10
CA GLU A 67 8.91 -29.36 3.71
C GLU A 67 7.80 -28.39 3.23
N ILE A 68 8.12 -27.09 3.13
CA ILE A 68 7.20 -26.06 2.64
C ILE A 68 6.87 -26.30 1.16
N ASP A 69 7.88 -26.53 0.31
CA ASP A 69 7.68 -26.78 -1.13
C ASP A 69 6.87 -28.07 -1.37
N ALA A 70 7.12 -29.15 -0.60
CA ALA A 70 6.33 -30.36 -0.65
C ALA A 70 4.85 -30.13 -0.28
N ARG A 71 4.58 -29.29 0.73
CA ARG A 71 3.22 -28.91 1.14
C ARG A 71 2.52 -28.00 0.12
N ILE A 72 3.25 -27.10 -0.54
CA ILE A 72 2.73 -26.28 -1.65
C ILE A 72 2.34 -27.18 -2.84
N LEU A 73 3.21 -28.12 -3.23
CA LEU A 73 2.93 -29.08 -4.30
C LEU A 73 1.76 -30.01 -3.98
N TYR A 74 1.56 -30.39 -2.72
CA TYR A 74 0.37 -31.13 -2.28
C TYR A 74 -0.91 -30.31 -2.41
N CYS A 75 -0.91 -29.05 -1.98
CA CYS A 75 -2.04 -28.13 -2.14
C CYS A 75 -2.35 -27.88 -3.63
N GLU A 76 -1.33 -27.63 -4.45
CA GLU A 76 -1.48 -27.45 -5.90
C GLU A 76 -2.15 -28.66 -6.55
N ARG A 77 -1.63 -29.88 -6.33
CA ARG A 77 -2.18 -31.11 -6.91
C ARG A 77 -3.63 -31.33 -6.46
N THR A 78 -3.93 -31.07 -5.19
CA THR A 78 -5.29 -31.20 -4.64
C THR A 78 -6.24 -30.20 -5.30
N ILE A 79 -5.84 -28.93 -5.42
CA ILE A 79 -6.62 -27.88 -6.09
C ILE A 79 -6.85 -28.21 -7.58
N GLN A 80 -5.83 -28.71 -8.29
CA GLN A 80 -5.99 -29.17 -9.68
C GLN A 80 -6.97 -30.34 -9.80
N THR A 81 -6.99 -31.28 -8.85
CA THR A 81 -7.98 -32.36 -8.81
C THR A 81 -9.39 -31.85 -8.50
N LEU A 82 -9.55 -30.88 -7.59
CA LEU A 82 -10.84 -30.23 -7.31
C LEU A 82 -11.38 -29.48 -8.54
N GLN A 83 -10.52 -28.79 -9.31
CA GLN A 83 -10.91 -28.13 -10.56
C GLN A 83 -11.30 -29.11 -11.67
N LYS A 84 -10.70 -30.31 -11.72
CA LYS A 84 -10.98 -31.33 -12.74
C LYS A 84 -12.21 -32.20 -12.43
N ASN A 85 -12.58 -32.34 -11.15
CA ASN A 85 -13.66 -33.23 -10.70
C ASN A 85 -14.80 -32.43 -10.05
N PRO A 86 -15.84 -32.01 -10.81
CA PRO A 86 -16.96 -31.21 -10.29
C PRO A 86 -17.68 -31.83 -9.08
N SER A 87 -17.74 -33.16 -8.98
CA SER A 87 -18.32 -33.88 -7.84
C SER A 87 -17.56 -33.70 -6.51
N MET A 88 -16.27 -33.37 -6.57
CA MET A 88 -15.44 -33.06 -5.39
C MET A 88 -15.31 -31.55 -5.14
N SER A 89 -15.81 -30.70 -6.05
CA SER A 89 -15.66 -29.25 -6.03
C SER A 89 -16.66 -28.60 -5.06
N SER A 90 -16.41 -28.75 -3.76
CA SER A 90 -17.19 -28.13 -2.69
C SER A 90 -16.49 -26.90 -2.10
N ASP A 91 -17.29 -25.94 -1.62
CA ASP A 91 -16.78 -24.75 -0.91
C ASP A 91 -15.93 -25.14 0.31
N ALA A 92 -16.32 -26.21 1.02
CA ALA A 92 -15.58 -26.73 2.17
C ALA A 92 -14.18 -27.24 1.78
N ASN A 93 -14.05 -27.93 0.65
CA ASN A 93 -12.77 -28.45 0.18
C ASN A 93 -11.81 -27.32 -0.22
N TYR A 94 -12.29 -26.27 -0.89
CA TYR A 94 -11.49 -25.07 -1.15
C TYR A 94 -11.13 -24.31 0.14
N GLY A 95 -12.04 -24.27 1.13
CA GLY A 95 -11.78 -23.69 2.45
C GLY A 95 -10.66 -24.40 3.22
N ILE A 96 -10.66 -25.74 3.24
CA ILE A 96 -9.60 -26.54 3.87
C ILE A 96 -8.23 -26.29 3.20
N MET A 97 -8.20 -26.18 1.86
CA MET A 97 -6.97 -25.82 1.15
C MET A 97 -6.53 -24.37 1.44
N ASP A 98 -7.47 -23.43 1.58
CA ASP A 98 -7.19 -22.02 1.93
C ASP A 98 -6.67 -21.86 3.38
N GLU A 99 -7.17 -22.67 4.31
CA GLU A 99 -6.62 -22.79 5.68
C GLU A 99 -5.21 -23.42 5.65
N ALA A 100 -4.99 -24.52 4.93
CA ALA A 100 -3.67 -25.15 4.81
C ALA A 100 -2.61 -24.22 4.18
N LEU A 101 -2.96 -23.48 3.14
CA LEU A 101 -2.11 -22.45 2.53
C LEU A 101 -1.81 -21.31 3.52
N THR A 102 -2.74 -20.98 4.41
CA THR A 102 -2.51 -20.00 5.49
C THR A 102 -1.45 -20.52 6.47
N GLU A 103 -1.51 -21.79 6.88
CA GLU A 103 -0.50 -22.37 7.77
C GLU A 103 0.90 -22.36 7.12
N ILE A 104 1.00 -22.74 5.85
CA ILE A 104 2.26 -22.67 5.08
C ILE A 104 2.79 -21.23 5.02
N LEU A 105 1.92 -20.23 4.83
CA LEU A 105 2.32 -18.82 4.80
C LEU A 105 2.89 -18.33 6.15
N PHE A 106 2.35 -18.81 7.26
CA PHE A 106 2.90 -18.55 8.60
C PHE A 106 4.24 -19.28 8.81
N ASP A 107 4.37 -20.52 8.34
CA ASP A 107 5.62 -21.29 8.41
C ASP A 107 6.74 -20.61 7.60
N VAL A 108 6.43 -20.06 6.42
CA VAL A 108 7.35 -19.23 5.61
C VAL A 108 7.77 -17.96 6.36
N ASN A 109 6.84 -17.28 7.05
CA ASN A 109 7.15 -16.09 7.84
C ASN A 109 8.09 -16.40 9.02
N ASP A 110 7.80 -17.45 9.78
CA ASP A 110 8.64 -17.88 10.90
C ASP A 110 10.01 -18.37 10.42
N LEU A 111 10.10 -19.06 9.28
CA LEU A 111 11.36 -19.50 8.69
C LEU A 111 12.22 -18.32 8.21
N SER A 112 11.60 -17.31 7.58
CA SER A 112 12.27 -16.08 7.19
C SER A 112 12.83 -15.32 8.41
N ARG A 113 12.06 -15.26 9.51
CA ARG A 113 12.48 -14.69 10.79
C ARG A 113 13.65 -15.50 11.40
N PHE A 114 13.56 -16.83 11.41
CA PHE A 114 14.61 -17.74 11.90
C PHE A 114 15.93 -17.53 11.16
N THR A 115 15.92 -17.57 9.83
CA THR A 115 17.14 -17.45 9.01
C THR A 115 17.83 -16.12 9.26
N ARG A 116 17.06 -15.02 9.32
CA ARG A 116 17.60 -13.67 9.55
C ARG A 116 18.15 -13.50 10.98
N VAL A 117 17.46 -13.99 12.01
CA VAL A 117 17.95 -13.93 13.41
C VAL A 117 19.27 -14.69 13.58
N ASN A 118 19.39 -15.86 12.95
CA ASN A 118 20.61 -16.66 13.00
C ASN A 118 21.77 -16.04 12.19
N PHE A 119 21.50 -15.49 11.01
CA PHE A 119 22.50 -14.74 10.24
C PHE A 119 23.06 -13.54 11.04
N VAL A 120 22.18 -12.77 11.70
CA VAL A 120 22.61 -11.68 12.59
C VAL A 120 23.41 -12.22 13.79
N ALA A 121 23.05 -13.38 14.36
CA ALA A 121 23.82 -13.99 15.44
C ALA A 121 25.26 -14.34 15.01
N ILE A 122 25.45 -14.91 13.81
CA ILE A 122 26.77 -15.21 13.24
C ILE A 122 27.58 -13.92 13.01
N GLN A 123 26.97 -12.88 12.42
CA GLN A 123 27.64 -11.57 12.27
C GLN A 123 28.02 -10.94 13.63
N LYS A 124 27.18 -11.09 14.66
CA LYS A 124 27.40 -10.52 16.00
C LYS A 124 28.38 -11.34 16.85
N ILE A 125 28.70 -12.58 16.51
CA ILE A 125 29.77 -13.35 17.17
C ILE A 125 31.10 -13.13 16.46
N LEU A 126 31.14 -13.11 15.12
CA LEU A 126 32.33 -12.71 14.34
C LEU A 126 32.82 -11.31 14.74
N LYS A 127 31.93 -10.30 14.76
CA LYS A 127 32.30 -8.93 15.21
C LYS A 127 32.72 -8.87 16.69
N LYS A 128 32.36 -9.85 17.53
CA LYS A 128 32.86 -9.93 18.90
C LYS A 128 34.25 -10.55 18.94
N HIS A 129 34.45 -11.66 18.23
CA HIS A 129 35.73 -12.34 18.11
C HIS A 129 36.82 -11.36 17.70
N ASP A 130 36.65 -10.69 16.56
CA ASP A 130 37.66 -9.77 16.02
C ASP A 130 37.98 -8.60 16.98
N LYS A 131 36.99 -8.15 17.77
CA LYS A 131 37.19 -7.13 18.81
C LYS A 131 37.91 -7.66 20.07
N TRP A 132 37.87 -8.96 20.34
CA TRP A 132 38.44 -9.59 21.54
C TRP A 132 39.82 -10.20 21.29
N THR A 133 40.05 -10.74 20.09
CA THR A 133 41.30 -11.43 19.71
C THR A 133 42.22 -10.56 18.84
N GLY A 134 41.70 -9.48 18.25
CA GLY A 134 42.43 -8.62 17.31
C GLY A 134 42.57 -9.21 15.90
N LEU A 135 42.16 -10.47 15.70
CA LEU A 135 42.20 -11.17 14.41
C LEU A 135 41.06 -10.73 13.47
N HIS A 136 41.14 -11.13 12.20
CA HIS A 136 40.18 -10.73 11.16
C HIS A 136 39.29 -11.88 10.66
N LEU A 137 38.87 -12.78 11.56
CA LEU A 137 38.06 -13.96 11.21
C LEU A 137 36.78 -13.62 10.46
N LYS A 138 36.17 -12.44 10.69
CA LYS A 138 35.03 -11.96 9.89
C LYS A 138 35.34 -11.91 8.38
N HIS A 139 36.57 -11.60 7.98
CA HIS A 139 37.00 -11.60 6.58
C HIS A 139 37.11 -13.03 6.04
N ASP A 140 37.85 -13.88 6.72
CA ASP A 140 38.20 -15.22 6.23
C ASP A 140 36.96 -16.15 6.20
N PHE A 141 36.02 -15.92 7.11
CA PHE A 141 34.73 -16.63 7.17
C PHE A 141 33.73 -16.17 6.08
N ILE A 142 34.03 -15.14 5.26
CA ILE A 142 33.18 -14.74 4.11
C ILE A 142 33.04 -15.88 3.09
N THR A 143 34.09 -16.67 2.89
CA THR A 143 34.05 -17.80 1.94
C THR A 143 33.07 -18.88 2.41
N LYS A 144 33.13 -19.28 3.68
CA LYS A 144 32.19 -20.25 4.29
C LYS A 144 30.74 -19.73 4.31
N LEU A 145 30.54 -18.44 4.56
CA LEU A 145 29.24 -17.79 4.44
C LEU A 145 28.72 -17.72 2.99
N ARG A 146 29.60 -17.72 1.98
CA ARG A 146 29.23 -17.75 0.56
C ARG A 146 28.86 -19.15 0.09
N GLU A 147 29.48 -20.18 0.65
CA GLU A 147 29.17 -21.60 0.43
C GLU A 147 27.85 -22.01 1.09
N LYS A 148 27.53 -21.48 2.28
CA LYS A 148 26.26 -21.70 3.00
C LYS A 148 25.47 -20.38 3.17
N PRO A 149 24.93 -19.78 2.08
CA PRO A 149 24.38 -18.43 2.09
C PRO A 149 22.99 -18.35 2.72
N LEU A 150 22.94 -18.00 4.01
CA LEU A 150 21.70 -17.72 4.74
C LEU A 150 21.01 -16.41 4.28
N ASP A 151 21.78 -15.46 3.72
CA ASP A 151 21.30 -14.13 3.30
C ASP A 151 20.56 -14.14 1.95
N LYS A 152 20.88 -15.09 1.06
CA LYS A 152 20.35 -15.14 -0.32
C LYS A 152 19.04 -15.92 -0.46
N GLN A 153 18.51 -16.51 0.60
CA GLN A 153 17.33 -17.36 0.52
C GLN A 153 16.05 -16.54 0.30
N ARG A 154 15.56 -16.55 -0.95
CA ARG A 154 14.36 -15.80 -1.36
C ARG A 154 13.10 -16.62 -1.22
N PHE A 155 12.40 -16.43 -0.11
CA PHE A 155 11.06 -16.95 0.15
C PHE A 155 10.00 -16.45 -0.86
N ASP A 156 10.31 -15.44 -1.68
CA ASP A 156 9.45 -14.86 -2.72
C ASP A 156 8.86 -15.88 -3.70
N VAL A 157 9.59 -16.97 -4.00
CA VAL A 157 9.10 -18.06 -4.86
C VAL A 157 7.87 -18.71 -4.25
N ALA A 158 7.99 -19.25 -3.02
CA ALA A 158 6.91 -19.88 -2.28
C ALA A 158 5.74 -18.91 -2.04
N ILE A 159 6.06 -17.67 -1.64
CA ILE A 159 5.10 -16.57 -1.45
C ILE A 159 4.21 -16.35 -2.68
N ILE A 160 4.78 -16.37 -3.90
CA ILE A 160 4.02 -16.16 -5.13
C ILE A 160 3.17 -17.38 -5.50
N TYR A 161 3.69 -18.60 -5.32
CA TYR A 161 2.88 -19.82 -5.51
C TYR A 161 1.71 -19.90 -4.53
N ILE A 162 1.96 -19.65 -3.24
CA ILE A 162 0.93 -19.56 -2.19
C ILE A 162 -0.13 -18.51 -2.56
N SER A 163 0.29 -17.34 -3.06
CA SER A 163 -0.66 -16.30 -3.51
C SER A 163 -1.52 -16.74 -4.70
N ALA A 164 -0.98 -17.51 -5.64
CA ALA A 164 -1.72 -17.97 -6.81
C ALA A 164 -2.76 -19.04 -6.41
N LEU A 165 -2.38 -19.97 -5.53
CA LEU A 165 -3.28 -21.00 -5.01
C LEU A 165 -4.39 -20.39 -4.12
N HIS A 166 -4.08 -19.39 -3.29
CA HIS A 166 -5.10 -18.63 -2.54
C HIS A 166 -6.11 -17.92 -3.47
N ASP A 167 -5.69 -17.36 -4.60
CA ASP A 167 -6.60 -16.73 -5.56
C ASP A 167 -7.57 -17.77 -6.17
N ILE A 168 -7.05 -18.95 -6.53
CA ILE A 168 -7.88 -20.06 -7.03
C ILE A 168 -8.87 -20.55 -5.97
N CYS A 169 -8.47 -20.67 -4.70
CA CYS A 169 -9.39 -21.01 -3.60
C CYS A 169 -10.47 -19.95 -3.38
N ARG A 170 -10.11 -18.65 -3.35
CA ARG A 170 -11.08 -17.55 -3.18
C ARG A 170 -12.12 -17.51 -4.30
N ASN A 171 -11.68 -17.78 -5.53
CA ASN A 171 -12.54 -17.85 -6.71
C ASN A 171 -13.20 -19.23 -6.92
N ARG A 172 -13.03 -20.16 -5.98
CA ARG A 172 -13.65 -21.51 -5.98
C ARG A 172 -13.37 -22.27 -7.28
N GLY A 173 -12.10 -22.25 -7.71
CA GLY A 173 -11.64 -22.88 -8.95
C GLY A 173 -11.94 -22.10 -10.25
N LYS A 174 -12.79 -21.06 -10.22
CA LYS A 174 -13.07 -20.21 -11.39
C LYS A 174 -11.85 -19.37 -11.76
N GLN A 175 -11.67 -19.09 -13.04
CA GLN A 175 -10.63 -18.16 -13.50
C GLN A 175 -10.96 -16.74 -13.04
N SER A 176 -10.04 -16.11 -12.29
CA SER A 176 -9.99 -14.66 -12.10
C SER A 176 -10.12 -13.97 -13.48
N PRO A 177 -11.03 -13.00 -13.67
CA PRO A 177 -11.16 -12.28 -14.93
C PRO A 177 -9.83 -11.68 -15.40
N GLY A 178 -9.70 -11.50 -16.72
CA GLY A 178 -8.47 -11.05 -17.34
C GLY A 178 -7.97 -9.72 -16.77
N ASN A 179 -6.65 -9.56 -16.63
CA ASN A 179 -6.01 -8.40 -16.00
C ASN A 179 -6.36 -7.06 -16.71
N SER A 180 -7.49 -6.43 -16.41
CA SER A 180 -7.81 -5.07 -16.90
C SER A 180 -6.76 -4.04 -16.44
N ALA A 181 -6.02 -4.37 -15.37
CA ALA A 181 -4.92 -3.58 -14.83
C ALA A 181 -3.60 -3.62 -15.64
N SER A 182 -3.47 -4.47 -16.68
CA SER A 182 -2.22 -4.65 -17.45
C SER A 182 -2.21 -4.00 -18.83
N GLY A 183 -2.97 -2.93 -19.06
CA GLY A 183 -2.85 -2.16 -20.29
C GLY A 183 -3.75 -0.93 -20.41
N GLY A 184 -5.01 -1.04 -19.95
CA GLY A 184 -5.99 0.04 -20.07
C GLY A 184 -5.54 1.32 -19.36
N ASP A 185 -5.77 2.46 -20.01
CA ASP A 185 -5.46 3.76 -19.43
C ASP A 185 -6.26 3.98 -18.15
N GLN A 186 -5.54 4.44 -17.12
CA GLN A 186 -6.12 4.65 -15.80
C GLN A 186 -6.76 6.02 -15.77
N ASN A 187 -8.01 6.10 -16.25
CA ASN A 187 -8.88 7.28 -16.20
C ASN A 187 -8.63 8.10 -14.92
N ALA A 188 -8.58 9.42 -15.09
CA ALA A 188 -8.02 10.38 -14.12
C ALA A 188 -8.88 10.55 -12.86
N PHE A 189 -8.90 9.51 -12.02
CA PHE A 189 -9.45 9.55 -10.68
C PHE A 189 -8.37 9.97 -9.68
N GLU A 190 -8.71 10.86 -8.75
CA GLU A 190 -7.84 11.21 -7.64
C GLU A 190 -7.59 9.95 -6.78
N ARG A 191 -6.32 9.63 -6.56
CA ARG A 191 -5.90 8.45 -5.78
C ARG A 191 -5.00 8.88 -4.63
N ALA A 192 -5.52 8.86 -3.41
CA ALA A 192 -4.73 9.02 -2.20
C ALA A 192 -3.59 8.00 -2.22
N THR A 193 -2.34 8.51 -2.23
CA THR A 193 -1.12 7.70 -2.34
C THR A 193 -0.23 7.96 -1.13
N ALA A 194 -0.21 7.03 -0.18
CA ALA A 194 0.64 7.08 1.00
C ALA A 194 1.89 6.20 0.84
N LYS A 195 2.92 6.45 1.64
CA LYS A 195 4.20 5.74 1.57
C LYS A 195 4.78 5.49 2.94
N TYR A 196 5.32 4.30 3.13
CA TYR A 196 5.83 3.83 4.41
C TYR A 196 7.16 3.14 4.20
N TRP A 197 8.07 3.28 5.17
CA TRP A 197 9.25 2.43 5.28
C TRP A 197 8.93 1.20 6.12
N ILE A 198 9.56 0.08 5.78
CA ILE A 198 9.44 -1.21 6.48
C ILE A 198 10.84 -1.69 6.81
N HIS A 199 11.10 -1.94 8.09
CA HIS A 199 12.38 -2.52 8.51
C HIS A 199 12.54 -3.94 7.94
N PRO A 200 13.74 -4.37 7.51
CA PRO A 200 13.93 -5.71 6.92
C PRO A 200 13.49 -6.90 7.79
N ASP A 201 13.39 -6.73 9.11
CA ASP A 201 12.82 -7.73 10.04
C ASP A 201 11.33 -8.03 9.75
N ASN A 202 10.60 -7.08 9.16
CA ASN A 202 9.13 -7.09 9.03
C ASN A 202 8.63 -7.35 7.59
N ILE A 203 9.54 -7.43 6.60
CA ILE A 203 9.16 -7.49 5.16
C ILE A 203 8.27 -8.71 4.87
N THR A 204 8.65 -9.90 5.34
CA THR A 204 7.92 -11.14 5.08
C THR A 204 6.56 -11.14 5.77
N GLU A 205 6.48 -10.59 6.99
CA GLU A 205 5.25 -10.49 7.77
C GLU A 205 4.25 -9.55 7.09
N VAL A 206 4.70 -8.38 6.61
CA VAL A 206 3.85 -7.45 5.85
C VAL A 206 3.43 -8.04 4.50
N LYS A 207 4.32 -8.74 3.77
CA LYS A 207 3.94 -9.47 2.53
C LYS A 207 2.81 -10.47 2.81
N ALA A 208 2.96 -11.28 3.85
CA ALA A 208 1.98 -12.29 4.24
C ALA A 208 0.63 -11.67 4.66
N ILE A 209 0.61 -10.62 5.49
CA ILE A 209 -0.63 -9.92 5.87
C ILE A 209 -1.37 -9.39 4.63
N ILE A 210 -0.65 -8.74 3.69
CA ILE A 210 -1.28 -8.21 2.47
C ILE A 210 -1.86 -9.35 1.62
N MET A 211 -1.16 -10.49 1.50
CA MET A 211 -1.60 -11.64 0.71
C MET A 211 -2.91 -12.27 1.20
N LEU A 212 -3.19 -12.22 2.51
CA LEU A 212 -4.46 -12.69 3.08
C LEU A 212 -5.68 -11.90 2.56
N HIS A 213 -5.45 -10.74 1.92
CA HIS A 213 -6.50 -9.86 1.40
C HIS A 213 -6.39 -9.53 -0.09
N LEU A 214 -5.17 -9.44 -0.65
CA LEU A 214 -4.90 -9.05 -2.04
C LEU A 214 -3.90 -10.03 -2.68
N PRO A 215 -4.21 -10.65 -3.83
CA PRO A 215 -3.26 -11.53 -4.52
C PRO A 215 -2.11 -10.73 -5.15
N VAL A 216 -0.97 -11.40 -5.35
CA VAL A 216 0.18 -10.86 -6.10
C VAL A 216 -0.19 -10.73 -7.58
N LEU A 217 -0.03 -9.52 -8.13
CA LEU A 217 -0.29 -9.20 -9.53
C LEU A 217 0.86 -9.72 -10.41
N ILE A 218 0.70 -10.91 -10.97
CA ILE A 218 1.57 -11.46 -12.00
C ILE A 218 1.25 -10.80 -13.35
N PHE A 219 2.26 -10.21 -14.00
CA PHE A 219 2.08 -9.45 -15.25
C PHE A 219 1.97 -10.33 -16.51
N ASN A 220 2.71 -11.43 -16.58
CA ASN A 220 2.67 -12.43 -17.64
C ASN A 220 2.32 -13.77 -16.97
N LYS A 221 1.16 -14.35 -17.29
CA LYS A 221 0.69 -15.62 -16.70
C LYS A 221 1.22 -16.85 -17.45
N ASP A 222 1.76 -16.66 -18.65
CA ASP A 222 2.16 -17.73 -19.58
C ASP A 222 3.62 -18.14 -19.37
N LYS A 223 4.45 -17.24 -18.81
CA LYS A 223 5.81 -17.53 -18.35
C LYS A 223 5.78 -18.02 -16.90
N LYS A 224 6.52 -19.09 -16.58
CA LYS A 224 6.86 -19.44 -15.19
C LYS A 224 7.59 -18.25 -14.54
N TRP A 225 7.16 -17.85 -13.34
CA TRP A 225 7.76 -16.73 -12.63
C TRP A 225 9.21 -17.02 -12.21
N GLU A 226 10.08 -16.04 -12.43
CA GLU A 226 11.47 -16.03 -11.96
C GLU A 226 11.72 -14.83 -11.04
N PRO A 227 12.66 -14.92 -10.08
CA PRO A 227 13.05 -13.77 -9.24
C PRO A 227 13.49 -12.53 -10.04
N SER A 228 14.04 -12.73 -11.23
CA SER A 228 14.38 -11.70 -12.22
C SER A 228 13.17 -10.84 -12.65
N ASP A 229 11.97 -11.42 -12.77
CA ASP A 229 10.77 -10.70 -13.22
C ASP A 229 10.28 -9.65 -12.20
N SER A 230 10.72 -9.75 -10.94
CA SER A 230 10.45 -8.73 -9.92
C SER A 230 11.34 -7.49 -10.01
N ALA A 231 12.45 -7.56 -10.75
CA ALA A 231 13.43 -6.48 -10.82
C ALA A 231 12.88 -5.26 -11.57
N VAL A 232 12.99 -4.08 -10.96
CA VAL A 232 12.59 -2.79 -11.54
C VAL A 232 13.76 -1.81 -11.43
N SER A 233 14.24 -1.37 -12.58
CA SER A 233 15.25 -0.31 -12.68
C SER A 233 14.63 0.97 -13.20
N SER A 234 15.13 2.12 -12.76
CA SER A 234 14.73 3.43 -13.29
C SER A 234 15.88 4.42 -13.24
N THR A 235 16.37 4.83 -14.39
CA THR A 235 17.32 5.93 -14.54
C THR A 235 16.54 7.25 -14.54
N TYR A 236 16.84 8.11 -13.57
CA TYR A 236 16.30 9.47 -13.47
C TYR A 236 17.23 10.47 -14.15
N PHE A 237 16.61 11.48 -14.74
CA PHE A 237 17.28 12.53 -15.49
C PHE A 237 17.15 13.86 -14.75
N ASP A 238 18.22 14.64 -14.76
CA ASP A 238 18.28 16.04 -14.31
C ASP A 238 19.51 16.72 -14.95
N ASN A 239 19.73 18.00 -14.71
CA ASN A 239 20.90 18.73 -15.19
C ASN A 239 21.93 19.03 -14.08
N SER A 240 23.03 19.70 -14.44
CA SER A 240 24.12 20.07 -13.52
C SER A 240 23.69 20.94 -12.33
N ASN A 241 22.56 21.63 -12.46
CA ASN A 241 22.04 22.60 -11.50
C ASN A 241 20.98 21.98 -10.58
N PHE A 242 20.56 20.74 -10.86
CA PHE A 242 19.51 20.02 -10.13
C PHE A 242 18.15 20.74 -10.17
N ASP A 243 17.78 21.29 -11.33
CA ASP A 243 16.54 22.04 -11.53
C ASP A 243 15.30 21.15 -11.31
N LEU A 244 15.29 19.92 -11.84
CA LEU A 244 14.16 19.00 -11.66
C LEU A 244 14.08 18.53 -10.21
N TYR A 245 15.20 18.18 -9.57
CA TYR A 245 15.26 17.90 -8.14
C TYR A 245 14.63 19.02 -7.32
N THR A 246 15.02 20.26 -7.58
CA THR A 246 14.67 21.44 -6.79
C THR A 246 13.17 21.70 -6.89
N GLY A 247 12.62 21.81 -8.10
CA GLY A 247 11.18 21.99 -8.29
C GLY A 247 10.35 20.80 -7.79
N ARG A 248 10.88 19.56 -7.88
CA ARG A 248 10.21 18.37 -7.34
C ARG A 248 10.22 18.28 -5.81
N LEU A 249 11.16 18.95 -5.14
CA LEU A 249 11.23 19.06 -3.68
C LEU A 249 10.34 20.19 -3.16
N GLN A 250 10.43 21.37 -3.78
CA GLN A 250 9.60 22.54 -3.43
C GLN A 250 8.11 22.33 -3.78
N ARG A 251 7.84 21.49 -4.79
CA ARG A 251 6.52 21.26 -5.42
C ARG A 251 6.02 22.48 -6.19
N ASP A 252 6.88 23.02 -7.04
CA ASP A 252 6.53 24.13 -7.92
C ASP A 252 5.50 23.69 -8.97
N GLU A 253 4.85 24.67 -9.60
CA GLU A 253 3.91 24.42 -10.70
C GLU A 253 4.65 23.81 -11.89
N GLU A 254 3.98 22.92 -12.64
CA GLU A 254 4.55 22.12 -13.73
C GLU A 254 5.79 21.25 -13.38
N ALA A 255 6.22 21.16 -12.12
CA ALA A 255 7.51 20.55 -11.77
C ALA A 255 7.65 19.08 -12.22
N GLU A 256 8.57 18.81 -13.15
CA GLU A 256 8.71 17.53 -13.84
C GLU A 256 9.68 16.57 -13.13
N ALA A 257 9.39 15.26 -13.20
CA ALA A 257 10.38 14.21 -12.94
C ALA A 257 10.36 13.22 -14.12
N ILE A 258 11.47 13.16 -14.86
CA ILE A 258 11.63 12.29 -16.03
C ILE A 258 12.48 11.09 -15.64
N ARG A 259 12.05 9.89 -16.05
CA ARG A 259 12.79 8.65 -15.81
C ARG A 259 12.55 7.60 -16.87
N PHE A 260 13.59 6.87 -17.25
CA PHE A 260 13.50 5.74 -18.17
C PHE A 260 13.54 4.45 -17.37
N ARG A 261 12.60 3.55 -17.61
CA ARG A 261 12.30 2.39 -16.76
C ARG A 261 12.21 1.12 -17.58
N TRP A 262 12.83 0.06 -17.08
CA TRP A 262 12.66 -1.30 -17.59
C TRP A 262 12.32 -2.25 -16.44
N TYR A 263 11.79 -3.42 -16.83
CA TYR A 263 11.41 -4.51 -15.94
C TYR A 263 12.17 -5.76 -16.37
N GLY A 264 12.62 -6.57 -15.41
CA GLY A 264 13.41 -7.76 -15.69
C GLY A 264 14.91 -7.48 -15.94
N PRO A 265 15.62 -8.44 -16.57
CA PRO A 265 17.06 -8.33 -16.83
C PRO A 265 17.41 -7.30 -17.92
N MET A 266 18.72 -7.11 -18.17
CA MET A 266 19.20 -6.11 -19.14
C MET A 266 18.88 -6.42 -20.60
N ASN A 267 18.49 -7.67 -20.90
CA ASN A 267 17.96 -8.10 -22.21
C ASN A 267 16.52 -7.63 -22.49
N SER A 268 15.87 -6.96 -21.55
CA SER A 268 14.51 -6.42 -21.70
C SER A 268 14.47 -5.37 -22.81
N THR A 269 13.85 -5.73 -23.94
CA THR A 269 13.89 -4.95 -25.19
C THR A 269 13.00 -3.71 -25.20
N SER A 270 12.12 -3.54 -24.21
CA SER A 270 11.15 -2.44 -24.13
C SER A 270 11.41 -1.55 -22.93
N VAL A 271 11.63 -0.26 -23.19
CA VAL A 271 11.86 0.77 -22.18
C VAL A 271 10.64 1.67 -22.09
N PHE A 272 10.16 1.88 -20.87
CA PHE A 272 9.12 2.84 -20.54
C PHE A 272 9.74 4.21 -20.28
N ILE A 273 9.40 5.18 -21.11
CA ILE A 273 9.72 6.58 -20.88
C ILE A 273 8.59 7.14 -20.02
N GLU A 274 8.85 7.41 -18.73
CA GLU A 274 7.85 7.92 -17.78
C GLU A 274 8.15 9.38 -17.40
N ARG A 275 7.12 10.24 -17.44
CA ARG A 275 7.17 11.63 -16.97
C ARG A 275 6.14 11.85 -15.87
N LYS A 276 6.50 12.63 -14.85
CA LYS A 276 5.59 13.10 -13.81
C LYS A 276 5.59 14.60 -13.74
N THR A 277 4.49 15.23 -14.11
CA THR A 277 4.29 16.68 -13.97
C THR A 277 3.50 16.93 -12.68
N HIS A 278 4.05 17.75 -11.79
CA HIS A 278 3.30 18.30 -10.66
C HIS A 278 2.42 19.43 -11.19
N HIS A 279 1.12 19.40 -10.88
CA HIS A 279 0.12 20.36 -11.38
C HIS A 279 0.28 20.70 -12.88
N ALA A 280 -0.26 19.83 -13.75
CA ALA A 280 -0.28 20.06 -15.18
C ALA A 280 -1.30 21.14 -15.55
N SER A 281 -0.84 22.20 -16.21
CA SER A 281 -1.69 23.28 -16.75
C SER A 281 -2.75 22.77 -17.73
N TRP A 282 -2.45 21.69 -18.47
CA TRP A 282 -3.36 21.04 -19.41
C TRP A 282 -4.36 20.04 -18.77
N LEU A 283 -4.41 19.96 -17.44
CA LEU A 283 -5.30 19.03 -16.71
C LEU A 283 -5.75 19.64 -15.37
N ASP A 284 -6.24 20.89 -15.41
CA ASP A 284 -6.81 21.65 -14.29
C ASP A 284 -5.95 21.69 -13.00
N GLY A 285 -4.62 21.69 -13.15
CA GLY A 285 -3.68 21.67 -12.02
C GLY A 285 -3.56 20.31 -11.32
N ALA A 286 -4.08 19.23 -11.90
CA ALA A 286 -3.87 17.87 -11.38
C ALA A 286 -2.43 17.39 -11.59
N SER A 287 -1.91 16.54 -10.70
CA SER A 287 -0.58 15.94 -10.87
C SER A 287 -0.63 14.67 -11.74
N VAL A 288 -0.04 14.72 -12.92
CA VAL A 288 -0.15 13.69 -13.97
C VAL A 288 1.07 12.76 -13.99
N LYS A 289 0.89 11.50 -14.41
CA LYS A 289 1.98 10.52 -14.67
C LYS A 289 1.85 9.87 -16.05
N ASP A 290 2.37 10.55 -17.05
CA ASP A 290 2.42 10.09 -18.43
C ASP A 290 3.47 8.99 -18.65
N ARG A 291 3.27 8.14 -19.66
CA ARG A 291 4.34 7.30 -20.21
C ARG A 291 4.06 6.76 -21.61
N PHE A 292 5.11 6.41 -22.34
CA PHE A 292 5.06 5.61 -23.56
C PHE A 292 6.14 4.51 -23.54
N ARG A 293 6.15 3.65 -24.57
CA ARG A 293 7.15 2.58 -24.75
C ARG A 293 7.94 2.81 -26.04
N ILE A 294 9.25 2.58 -25.99
CA ILE A 294 10.13 2.45 -27.16
C ILE A 294 11.02 1.21 -27.01
N LYS A 295 11.70 0.81 -28.09
CA LYS A 295 12.72 -0.25 -28.03
C LYS A 295 14.01 0.30 -27.43
N GLU A 296 14.77 -0.55 -26.75
CA GLU A 296 16.02 -0.18 -26.05
C GLU A 296 17.02 0.53 -26.98
N ASN A 297 17.23 0.00 -28.18
CA ASN A 297 18.11 0.58 -29.21
C ASN A 297 17.62 1.93 -29.77
N GLN A 298 16.37 2.33 -29.52
CA GLN A 298 15.82 3.62 -29.92
C GLN A 298 16.00 4.71 -28.84
N VAL A 299 16.43 4.36 -27.62
CA VAL A 299 16.49 5.30 -26.49
C VAL A 299 17.55 6.39 -26.70
N ASN A 300 18.76 6.04 -27.13
CA ASN A 300 19.82 7.04 -27.39
C ASN A 300 19.49 7.94 -28.60
N PRO A 301 18.99 7.43 -29.75
CA PRO A 301 18.45 8.27 -30.82
C PRO A 301 17.29 9.19 -30.38
N PHE A 302 16.44 8.74 -29.46
CA PHE A 302 15.35 9.57 -28.93
C PHE A 302 15.86 10.70 -28.03
N MET A 303 16.83 10.44 -27.15
CA MET A 303 17.47 11.46 -26.28
C MET A 303 18.19 12.55 -27.08
N SER A 304 18.90 12.16 -28.15
CA SER A 304 19.62 13.08 -29.04
C SER A 304 18.71 13.82 -30.03
N GLY A 305 17.41 13.51 -30.06
CA GLY A 305 16.44 14.11 -30.99
C GLY A 305 16.51 13.57 -32.43
N ILE A 306 17.39 12.61 -32.71
CA ILE A 306 17.52 11.96 -34.04
C ILE A 306 16.27 11.13 -34.36
N TYR A 307 15.72 10.44 -33.36
CA TYR A 307 14.45 9.70 -33.48
C TYR A 307 13.32 10.53 -32.85
N THR A 308 12.43 11.07 -33.69
CA THR A 308 11.48 12.12 -33.27
C THR A 308 10.17 11.55 -32.72
N ALA A 309 9.45 12.36 -31.93
CA ALA A 309 8.10 12.03 -31.45
C ALA A 309 7.13 11.64 -32.60
N ASP A 310 7.22 12.30 -33.76
CA ASP A 310 6.41 11.98 -34.94
C ASP A 310 6.80 10.62 -35.55
N GLN A 311 8.10 10.28 -35.63
CA GLN A 311 8.56 8.97 -36.09
C GLN A 311 8.21 7.82 -35.12
N ILE A 312 8.01 8.12 -33.82
CA ILE A 312 7.46 7.18 -32.84
C ILE A 312 5.96 6.95 -33.11
N ALA A 313 5.21 8.03 -33.34
CA ALA A 313 3.78 7.97 -33.66
C ALA A 313 3.53 7.15 -34.94
N ASP A 314 4.28 7.45 -36.03
CA ASP A 314 4.15 6.73 -37.30
C ASP A 314 4.53 5.25 -37.21
N ALA A 315 5.50 4.90 -36.35
CA ALA A 315 5.82 3.51 -36.07
C ALA A 315 4.66 2.79 -35.35
N GLN A 316 3.94 3.48 -34.46
CA GLN A 316 2.77 2.92 -33.78
C GLN A 316 1.54 2.82 -34.70
N ARG A 317 1.29 3.80 -35.58
CA ARG A 317 0.28 3.70 -36.65
C ARG A 317 0.52 2.47 -37.53
N LYS A 318 1.75 2.30 -38.01
CA LYS A 318 2.19 1.12 -38.79
C LYS A 318 2.09 -0.20 -38.02
N SER A 319 2.02 -0.15 -36.70
CA SER A 319 1.82 -1.33 -35.83
C SER A 319 0.34 -1.65 -35.56
N GLY A 320 -0.61 -0.89 -36.15
CA GLY A 320 -2.05 -1.06 -35.88
C GLY A 320 -2.50 -0.54 -34.51
N THR A 321 -1.77 0.43 -33.95
CA THR A 321 -2.16 1.08 -32.68
C THR A 321 -3.32 2.04 -32.91
N GLU A 322 -4.24 2.15 -31.96
CA GLU A 322 -5.39 3.05 -32.00
C GLU A 322 -4.96 4.53 -31.95
N GLU A 323 -5.63 5.39 -32.72
CA GLU A 323 -5.10 6.73 -33.07
C GLU A 323 -5.08 7.72 -31.89
N SER A 324 -6.02 7.66 -30.94
CA SER A 324 -5.95 8.48 -29.73
C SER A 324 -4.77 8.06 -28.85
N THR A 325 -4.48 6.77 -28.77
CA THR A 325 -3.27 6.23 -28.11
C THR A 325 -2.00 6.72 -28.82
N VAL A 326 -1.98 6.77 -30.15
CA VAL A 326 -0.87 7.31 -30.96
C VAL A 326 -0.61 8.79 -30.67
N GLU A 327 -1.63 9.65 -30.73
CA GLU A 327 -1.46 11.08 -30.48
C GLU A 327 -1.16 11.38 -29.00
N ASN A 328 -1.69 10.59 -28.05
CA ASN A 328 -1.26 10.64 -26.66
C ASN A 328 0.24 10.33 -26.52
N VAL A 329 0.72 9.24 -27.14
CA VAL A 329 2.16 8.90 -27.15
C VAL A 329 2.99 10.02 -27.78
N ARG A 330 2.53 10.60 -28.89
CA ARG A 330 3.18 11.71 -29.59
C ARG A 330 3.30 12.96 -28.71
N PHE A 331 2.22 13.35 -28.03
CA PHE A 331 2.21 14.46 -27.08
C PHE A 331 3.24 14.28 -25.97
N ILE A 332 3.25 13.09 -25.34
CA ILE A 332 4.17 12.77 -24.24
C ILE A 332 5.62 12.74 -24.73
N ALA A 333 5.89 12.10 -25.87
CA ALA A 333 7.23 12.03 -26.46
C ALA A 333 7.76 13.42 -26.84
N LYS A 334 6.92 14.27 -27.44
CA LYS A 334 7.26 15.66 -27.78
C LYS A 334 7.53 16.51 -26.55
N GLY A 335 6.72 16.37 -25.48
CA GLY A 335 6.95 17.03 -24.19
C GLY A 335 8.27 16.61 -23.52
N VAL A 336 8.61 15.32 -23.57
CA VAL A 336 9.91 14.82 -23.08
C VAL A 336 11.06 15.36 -23.92
N GLN A 337 10.99 15.33 -25.26
CA GLN A 337 12.07 15.89 -26.12
C GLN A 337 12.24 17.41 -25.95
N LYS A 338 11.15 18.16 -25.74
CA LYS A 338 11.21 19.58 -25.35
C LYS A 338 12.03 19.75 -24.07
N SER A 339 11.75 18.95 -23.04
CA SER A 339 12.45 18.98 -21.75
C SER A 339 13.94 18.65 -21.87
N PHE A 340 14.31 17.65 -22.69
CA PHE A 340 15.72 17.35 -23.00
C PHE A 340 16.43 18.52 -23.67
N LYS A 341 15.81 19.15 -24.67
CA LYS A 341 16.40 20.28 -25.41
C LYS A 341 16.55 21.55 -24.57
N GLU A 342 15.53 21.90 -23.80
CA GLU A 342 15.49 23.16 -23.04
C GLU A 342 16.26 23.08 -21.73
N LYS A 343 16.06 22.01 -20.95
CA LYS A 343 16.64 21.87 -19.60
C LYS A 343 18.01 21.17 -19.59
N ARG A 344 18.47 20.64 -20.74
CA ARG A 344 19.76 19.95 -20.94
C ARG A 344 20.01 18.86 -19.89
N ILE A 345 19.03 17.96 -19.74
CA ILE A 345 19.05 16.90 -18.73
C ILE A 345 19.77 15.63 -19.22
N GLU A 346 20.51 14.99 -18.31
CA GLU A 346 21.31 13.79 -18.54
C GLU A 346 20.96 12.66 -17.55
N PRO A 347 21.37 11.40 -17.81
CA PRO A 347 21.31 10.31 -16.82
C PRO A 347 22.08 10.65 -15.54
N MET A 348 21.36 10.86 -14.43
CA MET A 348 21.96 11.22 -13.15
C MET A 348 21.99 10.05 -12.17
N LEU A 349 20.85 9.37 -11.98
CA LEU A 349 20.68 8.42 -10.88
C LEU A 349 19.84 7.20 -11.30
N ARG A 350 20.39 5.99 -11.19
CA ARG A 350 19.60 4.75 -11.25
C ARG A 350 19.03 4.44 -9.86
N ALA A 351 17.73 4.15 -9.79
CA ALA A 351 17.15 3.43 -8.67
C ALA A 351 16.76 2.02 -9.10
N PHE A 352 17.41 1.01 -8.53
CA PHE A 352 17.08 -0.41 -8.63
C PHE A 352 16.26 -0.83 -7.40
N TYR A 353 15.31 -1.75 -7.57
CA TYR A 353 14.61 -2.44 -6.49
C TYR A 353 13.83 -3.65 -7.03
N ASN A 354 13.53 -4.63 -6.17
CA ASN A 354 12.59 -5.70 -6.50
C ASN A 354 11.17 -5.28 -6.06
N ARG A 355 10.15 -5.46 -6.91
CA ARG A 355 8.77 -5.04 -6.63
C ARG A 355 7.81 -6.22 -6.57
N THR A 356 7.15 -6.40 -5.41
CA THR A 356 5.89 -7.14 -5.31
C THR A 356 4.73 -6.16 -5.46
N ALA A 357 3.74 -6.47 -6.29
CA ALA A 357 2.52 -5.66 -6.43
C ALA A 357 1.31 -6.52 -6.04
N PHE A 358 0.34 -5.94 -5.33
CA PHE A 358 -0.84 -6.62 -4.83
C PHE A 358 -2.09 -5.86 -5.26
N GLN A 359 -3.00 -6.55 -5.95
CA GLN A 359 -4.26 -5.98 -6.45
C GLN A 359 -5.24 -7.10 -6.78
N LEU A 360 -6.51 -6.95 -6.44
CA LEU A 360 -7.58 -7.80 -6.97
C LEU A 360 -7.81 -7.47 -8.46
N PRO A 361 -8.03 -8.46 -9.35
CA PRO A 361 -8.27 -8.21 -10.77
C PRO A 361 -9.45 -7.25 -11.02
N ASP A 362 -10.57 -7.52 -10.35
CA ASP A 362 -11.85 -6.84 -10.57
C ASP A 362 -12.04 -5.56 -9.74
N ASN A 363 -11.13 -5.26 -8.81
CA ASN A 363 -11.33 -4.21 -7.81
C ASN A 363 -10.11 -3.28 -7.70
N GLN A 364 -10.29 -2.05 -8.19
CA GLN A 364 -9.27 -1.00 -8.17
C GLN A 364 -9.25 -0.15 -6.88
N ARG A 365 -10.16 -0.39 -5.91
CA ARG A 365 -10.28 0.40 -4.67
C ARG A 365 -8.99 0.45 -3.87
N VAL A 366 -8.25 -0.65 -3.84
CA VAL A 366 -6.96 -0.77 -3.15
C VAL A 366 -5.93 -1.41 -4.08
N ARG A 367 -4.81 -0.72 -4.28
CA ARG A 367 -3.62 -1.27 -4.93
C ARG A 367 -2.41 -1.00 -4.04
N ILE A 368 -1.62 -2.03 -3.76
CA ILE A 368 -0.42 -1.92 -2.94
C ILE A 368 0.79 -2.35 -3.77
N SER A 369 1.95 -1.74 -3.54
CA SER A 369 3.23 -2.29 -4.00
C SER A 369 4.30 -2.12 -2.94
N LEU A 370 5.12 -3.15 -2.77
CA LEU A 370 6.24 -3.20 -1.86
C LEU A 370 7.54 -3.31 -2.66
N ASP A 371 8.43 -2.35 -2.45
CA ASP A 371 9.76 -2.30 -3.07
C ASP A 371 10.82 -2.74 -2.07
N THR A 372 11.48 -3.87 -2.30
CA THR A 372 12.61 -4.37 -1.50
C THR A 372 13.94 -4.13 -2.21
N ASP A 373 15.06 -4.28 -1.49
CA ASP A 373 16.42 -4.25 -2.07
C ASP A 373 16.75 -2.91 -2.77
N LEU A 374 16.13 -1.84 -2.26
CA LEU A 374 16.19 -0.51 -2.86
C LEU A 374 17.63 0.02 -2.86
N THR A 375 18.16 0.21 -4.05
CA THR A 375 19.55 0.57 -4.28
C THR A 375 19.62 1.76 -5.22
N PHE A 376 20.39 2.77 -4.87
CA PHE A 376 20.66 3.94 -5.70
C PHE A 376 22.08 3.86 -6.22
N ILE A 377 22.26 4.11 -7.51
CA ILE A 377 23.55 3.97 -8.19
C ILE A 377 23.74 5.22 -9.07
N ARG A 378 24.94 5.79 -9.05
CA ARG A 378 25.28 6.96 -9.89
C ARG A 378 25.28 6.60 -11.38
N GLU A 379 24.76 7.48 -12.21
CA GLU A 379 24.84 7.41 -13.68
C GLU A 379 25.63 8.61 -14.25
N ASP A 380 25.80 9.68 -13.46
CA ASP A 380 26.43 10.95 -13.83
C ASP A 380 27.95 10.89 -14.06
N HIS A 381 28.52 11.97 -14.61
CA HIS A 381 29.98 12.15 -14.78
C HIS A 381 30.48 13.46 -14.13
N LEU A 382 29.76 14.00 -13.12
CA LEU A 382 30.01 15.34 -12.55
C LEU A 382 31.30 15.44 -11.69
N ASP A 383 31.97 14.31 -11.47
CA ASP A 383 33.27 14.16 -10.80
C ASP A 383 34.38 13.72 -11.78
N GLY A 384 34.11 13.75 -13.09
CA GLY A 384 35.05 13.30 -14.13
C GLY A 384 35.13 11.78 -14.31
N ILE A 385 34.41 10.97 -13.52
CA ILE A 385 34.40 9.51 -13.67
C ILE A 385 33.39 9.10 -14.74
N THR A 386 33.89 8.63 -15.89
CA THR A 386 33.06 8.07 -16.97
C THR A 386 32.46 6.72 -16.59
N ARG A 387 31.20 6.74 -16.15
CA ARG A 387 30.41 5.55 -15.75
C ARG A 387 29.66 4.89 -16.91
N ARG A 388 29.29 5.66 -17.94
CA ARG A 388 28.46 5.21 -19.06
C ARG A 388 29.35 4.98 -20.28
N GLN A 389 29.12 3.86 -20.98
CA GLN A 389 29.91 3.47 -22.15
C GLN A 389 28.98 3.06 -23.31
N PRO A 390 29.01 3.76 -24.46
CA PRO A 390 29.65 5.07 -24.67
C PRO A 390 29.08 6.15 -23.71
N THR A 391 29.79 7.26 -23.56
CA THR A 391 29.43 8.37 -22.63
C THR A 391 28.00 8.88 -22.82
N TYR A 392 27.50 8.92 -24.06
CA TYR A 392 26.14 9.36 -24.38
C TYR A 392 25.05 8.32 -24.10
N ASN A 393 25.39 7.10 -23.65
CA ASN A 393 24.39 6.05 -23.40
C ASN A 393 23.43 6.47 -22.28
N TRP A 394 22.16 6.05 -22.37
CA TRP A 394 21.10 6.38 -21.42
C TRP A 394 21.24 5.71 -20.04
N ARG A 395 22.15 4.74 -19.92
CA ARG A 395 22.44 3.96 -18.70
C ARG A 395 23.87 3.38 -18.75
N ARG A 396 24.43 3.04 -17.60
CA ARG A 396 25.70 2.30 -17.46
C ARG A 396 25.54 0.80 -17.67
N ASN A 397 26.54 0.16 -18.27
CA ASN A 397 26.46 -1.23 -18.76
C ASN A 397 27.08 -2.25 -17.78
N ASP A 398 27.86 -1.76 -16.81
CA ASP A 398 28.53 -2.51 -15.75
C ASP A 398 27.58 -2.98 -14.63
N VAL A 399 26.31 -2.57 -14.67
CA VAL A 399 25.31 -2.85 -13.62
C VAL A 399 24.11 -3.58 -14.21
N GLY A 400 23.89 -4.82 -13.77
CA GLY A 400 22.76 -5.66 -14.10
C GLY A 400 21.62 -5.58 -13.07
N ILE A 401 21.10 -6.74 -12.69
CA ILE A 401 20.08 -6.92 -11.62
C ILE A 401 20.66 -7.69 -10.41
N ASP A 402 21.98 -7.82 -10.38
CA ASP A 402 22.86 -8.58 -9.49
C ASP A 402 23.08 -7.92 -8.11
N TYR A 403 21.98 -7.51 -7.48
CA TYR A 403 21.99 -7.02 -6.10
C TYR A 403 22.72 -8.01 -5.16
N PRO A 404 23.65 -7.55 -4.28
CA PRO A 404 23.86 -6.16 -3.85
C PRO A 404 24.92 -5.36 -4.63
N PHE A 405 25.28 -5.77 -5.85
CA PHE A 405 26.29 -5.13 -6.71
C PHE A 405 27.65 -4.95 -5.97
N PRO A 406 28.33 -6.06 -5.62
CA PRO A 406 29.54 -6.03 -4.78
C PRO A 406 30.80 -5.53 -5.51
N HIS A 407 30.73 -5.36 -6.84
CA HIS A 407 31.80 -4.87 -7.70
C HIS A 407 31.80 -3.35 -7.86
N LEU A 408 30.75 -2.66 -7.44
CA LEU A 408 30.69 -1.19 -7.43
C LEU A 408 31.42 -0.63 -6.21
N LYS A 409 32.18 0.44 -6.43
CA LYS A 409 32.76 1.28 -5.36
C LYS A 409 31.64 1.88 -4.52
N ASP A 410 31.81 1.97 -3.20
CA ASP A 410 30.75 2.46 -2.31
C ASP A 410 30.36 3.93 -2.58
N ASP A 411 31.27 4.78 -3.08
CA ASP A 411 30.98 6.16 -3.53
C ASP A 411 29.97 6.23 -4.71
N ASP A 412 29.77 5.11 -5.39
CA ASP A 412 28.89 4.95 -6.54
C ASP A 412 27.53 4.30 -6.20
N ILE A 413 27.36 3.76 -4.98
CA ILE A 413 26.21 2.94 -4.58
C ILE A 413 25.72 3.16 -3.14
N LEU A 414 24.45 3.58 -3.01
CA LEU A 414 23.73 3.60 -1.73
C LEU A 414 22.73 2.43 -1.67
N ARG A 415 22.98 1.51 -0.73
CA ARG A 415 22.09 0.39 -0.41
C ARG A 415 21.13 0.85 0.71
N PHE A 416 19.85 1.07 0.39
CA PHE A 416 18.90 1.71 1.30
C PHE A 416 18.45 0.73 2.41
N PRO A 417 18.40 1.14 3.70
CA PRO A 417 18.24 0.21 4.82
C PRO A 417 16.83 -0.38 4.98
N TYR A 418 15.81 0.14 4.28
CA TYR A 418 14.40 -0.22 4.46
C TYR A 418 13.72 -0.60 3.15
N ALA A 419 12.68 -1.44 3.22
CA ALA A 419 11.76 -1.59 2.09
C ALA A 419 10.76 -0.42 2.06
N VAL A 420 10.16 -0.15 0.90
CA VAL A 420 9.20 0.96 0.71
C VAL A 420 7.85 0.43 0.26
N LEU A 421 6.84 0.58 1.12
CA LEU A 421 5.44 0.34 0.81
C LEU A 421 4.83 1.59 0.14
N GLU A 422 4.10 1.39 -0.95
CA GLU A 422 3.34 2.41 -1.67
C GLU A 422 1.88 1.93 -1.76
N THR A 423 0.98 2.54 -1.00
CA THR A 423 -0.46 2.23 -1.00
C THR A 423 -1.21 3.24 -1.85
N LYS A 424 -2.21 2.77 -2.61
CA LYS A 424 -3.07 3.59 -3.46
C LYS A 424 -4.52 3.24 -3.22
N LEU A 425 -5.27 4.25 -2.81
CA LEU A 425 -6.69 4.16 -2.51
C LEU A 425 -7.48 4.97 -3.55
N GLN A 426 -8.49 4.36 -4.14
CA GLN A 426 -9.47 5.06 -4.97
C GLN A 426 -10.57 5.61 -4.05
N THR A 427 -10.30 6.77 -3.46
CA THR A 427 -11.21 7.48 -2.56
C THR A 427 -12.28 8.22 -3.37
N HIS A 428 -13.27 7.48 -3.87
CA HIS A 428 -14.56 8.09 -4.18
C HIS A 428 -15.12 8.75 -2.92
N LEU A 429 -15.75 9.91 -3.08
CA LEU A 429 -16.26 10.78 -1.99
C LEU A 429 -16.96 9.96 -0.90
N GLY A 430 -16.32 9.85 0.28
CA GLY A 430 -16.84 9.17 1.46
C GLY A 430 -16.44 7.69 1.66
N GLN A 431 -15.68 7.04 0.76
CA GLN A 431 -15.21 5.67 0.99
C GLN A 431 -13.90 5.62 1.80
N GLU A 432 -13.98 5.12 3.03
CA GLU A 432 -12.84 4.82 3.91
C GLU A 432 -11.97 3.65 3.39
N PRO A 433 -10.69 3.54 3.81
CA PRO A 433 -9.89 2.33 3.60
C PRO A 433 -10.51 1.09 4.28
N PRO A 434 -10.25 -0.14 3.79
CA PRO A 434 -10.65 -1.35 4.51
C PRO A 434 -9.94 -1.48 5.87
N VAL A 435 -10.67 -1.89 6.91
CA VAL A 435 -10.19 -1.94 8.31
C VAL A 435 -8.83 -2.65 8.46
N TRP A 436 -8.64 -3.82 7.82
CA TRP A 436 -7.36 -4.56 7.86
C TRP A 436 -6.16 -3.74 7.38
N LEU A 437 -6.37 -2.83 6.42
CA LEU A 437 -5.33 -1.97 5.89
C LEU A 437 -5.05 -0.81 6.86
N THR A 438 -6.08 -0.24 7.49
CA THR A 438 -5.91 0.73 8.58
C THR A 438 -5.08 0.12 9.71
N SER A 439 -5.47 -1.06 10.21
CA SER A 439 -4.73 -1.80 11.25
C SER A 439 -3.26 -2.03 10.85
N LEU A 440 -2.99 -2.46 9.61
CA LEU A 440 -1.63 -2.65 9.11
C LEU A 440 -0.82 -1.35 9.05
N LEU A 441 -1.44 -0.24 8.64
CA LEU A 441 -0.75 1.05 8.46
C LEU A 441 -0.50 1.79 9.78
N GLU A 442 -1.34 1.57 10.79
CA GLU A 442 -1.15 2.08 12.16
C GLU A 442 -0.23 1.18 13.00
N SER A 443 0.05 -0.05 12.54
CA SER A 443 0.80 -1.07 13.28
C SER A 443 2.27 -0.71 13.58
N HIS A 444 2.88 -1.58 14.39
CA HIS A 444 4.32 -1.59 14.66
C HIS A 444 5.19 -1.99 13.45
N LEU A 445 4.59 -2.51 12.36
CA LEU A 445 5.32 -3.10 11.24
C LEU A 445 5.83 -2.07 10.23
N VAL A 446 5.18 -0.90 10.15
CA VAL A 446 5.45 0.15 9.16
C VAL A 446 5.73 1.51 9.82
N HIS A 447 6.41 2.40 9.10
CA HIS A 447 6.66 3.80 9.51
C HIS A 447 6.26 4.75 8.37
N GLU A 448 5.33 5.69 8.58
CA GLU A 448 4.89 6.57 7.50
C GLU A 448 5.97 7.60 7.17
N VAL A 449 6.30 7.75 5.87
CA VAL A 449 7.20 8.80 5.39
C VAL A 449 6.50 9.59 4.27
N PRO A 450 5.66 10.58 4.64
CA PRO A 450 4.91 11.39 3.70
C PRO A 450 5.76 11.93 2.55
N ARG A 451 5.25 11.73 1.32
CA ARG A 451 5.83 12.21 0.06
C ARG A 451 7.19 11.60 -0.35
N PHE A 452 7.77 10.65 0.42
CA PHE A 452 9.08 10.04 0.15
C PHE A 452 9.37 9.79 -1.35
N SER A 453 10.47 10.35 -1.86
CA SER A 453 10.87 10.23 -3.26
C SER A 453 12.21 9.53 -3.41
N LYS A 454 12.19 8.40 -4.14
CA LYS A 454 13.38 7.63 -4.51
C LYS A 454 14.44 8.52 -5.18
N TYR A 455 14.05 9.36 -6.13
CA TYR A 455 14.99 10.26 -6.81
C TYR A 455 15.61 11.27 -5.85
N LEU A 456 14.79 12.04 -5.13
CA LEU A 456 15.28 13.07 -4.23
C LEU A 456 16.20 12.47 -3.16
N HIS A 457 15.85 11.33 -2.58
CA HIS A 457 16.67 10.70 -1.55
C HIS A 457 18.05 10.23 -2.08
N GLY A 458 18.10 9.56 -3.23
CA GLY A 458 19.40 9.14 -3.80
C GLY A 458 20.27 10.33 -4.24
N ALA A 459 19.65 11.38 -4.79
CA ALA A 459 20.36 12.63 -5.11
C ALA A 459 20.94 13.30 -3.85
N CYS A 460 20.20 13.33 -2.73
CA CYS A 460 20.65 13.87 -1.45
C CYS A 460 21.87 13.18 -0.84
N HIS A 461 22.17 11.96 -1.29
CA HIS A 461 23.32 11.22 -0.83
C HIS A 461 24.56 11.58 -1.68
N PHE A 462 24.48 11.38 -3.00
CA PHE A 462 25.63 11.56 -3.89
C PHE A 462 25.99 13.02 -4.20
N TYR A 463 25.03 13.96 -4.14
CA TYR A 463 25.22 15.34 -4.60
C TYR A 463 25.01 16.38 -3.49
N ARG A 464 25.01 15.97 -2.21
CA ARG A 464 24.59 16.76 -1.05
C ARG A 464 25.12 18.21 -1.04
N GLU A 465 26.38 18.40 -1.41
CA GLU A 465 27.09 19.70 -1.41
C GLU A 465 26.63 20.65 -2.53
N ARG A 466 26.04 20.11 -3.61
CA ARG A 466 25.54 20.87 -4.77
C ARG A 466 24.03 21.14 -4.71
N LEU A 467 23.32 20.60 -3.72
CA LEU A 467 21.85 20.70 -3.64
C LEU A 467 21.43 21.88 -2.75
N PRO A 468 20.56 22.80 -3.23
CA PRO A 468 20.19 23.99 -2.47
C PRO A 468 19.26 23.72 -1.28
N LEU A 469 18.57 22.57 -1.28
CA LEU A 469 17.57 22.17 -0.30
C LEU A 469 17.65 20.66 -0.06
N LEU A 470 17.22 20.20 1.13
CA LEU A 470 17.20 18.77 1.50
C LEU A 470 15.80 18.39 2.03
N PRO A 471 15.32 17.15 1.79
CA PRO A 471 14.03 16.68 2.27
C PRO A 471 14.08 16.32 3.76
N TRP A 472 12.99 16.65 4.45
CA TRP A 472 12.83 16.46 5.90
C TRP A 472 13.15 15.03 6.40
N TRP A 473 12.80 14.00 5.61
CA TRP A 473 12.95 12.60 5.99
C TRP A 473 14.41 12.12 6.09
N LEU A 474 15.41 12.95 5.79
CA LEU A 474 16.80 12.61 6.11
C LEU A 474 17.05 12.54 7.63
N ALA A 475 16.24 13.22 8.46
CA ALA A 475 16.31 13.09 9.91
C ALA A 475 15.86 11.70 10.39
N GLU A 476 14.82 11.14 9.79
CA GLU A 476 14.25 9.81 10.11
C GLU A 476 15.26 8.67 9.93
N LEU A 477 16.24 8.83 9.04
CA LEU A 477 17.29 7.81 8.80
C LEU A 477 18.24 7.61 9.97
N ASN A 478 18.28 8.56 10.91
CA ASN A 478 19.06 8.45 12.14
C ASN A 478 18.28 7.80 13.30
N VAL A 479 17.01 7.44 13.07
CA VAL A 479 16.10 6.86 14.07
C VAL A 479 15.86 5.37 13.74
N ASP A 480 15.88 4.51 14.75
CA ASP A 480 15.46 3.11 14.57
C ASP A 480 13.93 3.07 14.46
N ILE A 481 13.42 2.90 13.24
CA ILE A 481 11.97 2.86 12.93
C ILE A 481 11.23 1.66 13.54
N ARG A 482 11.93 0.76 14.25
CA ARG A 482 11.33 -0.42 14.91
C ARG A 482 10.60 -0.03 16.19
N LYS A 483 9.27 0.04 16.07
CA LYS A 483 8.33 0.16 17.19
C LYS A 483 8.28 -1.15 18.00
N PRO A 484 7.99 -1.12 19.31
CA PRO A 484 7.72 -2.34 20.08
C PRO A 484 6.51 -3.07 19.52
N ARG A 485 6.49 -4.41 19.63
CA ARG A 485 5.32 -5.21 19.22
C ARG A 485 4.14 -4.90 20.13
N ALA A 486 3.05 -4.42 19.54
CA ALA A 486 1.76 -4.41 20.20
C ALA A 486 1.24 -5.85 20.35
N GLU A 487 0.64 -6.16 21.49
CA GLU A 487 -0.03 -7.46 21.67
C GLU A 487 -1.20 -7.57 20.69
N ASN A 488 -1.40 -8.76 20.12
CA ASN A 488 -2.50 -9.07 19.21
C ASN A 488 -2.56 -8.24 17.91
N ILE A 489 -1.43 -7.75 17.38
CA ILE A 489 -1.35 -7.12 16.05
C ILE A 489 -0.27 -7.81 15.20
N GLY A 490 -0.59 -8.13 13.95
CA GLY A 490 0.29 -8.82 13.00
C GLY A 490 0.08 -10.34 12.99
N LEU A 491 1.13 -11.08 12.62
CA LEU A 491 1.07 -12.54 12.50
C LEU A 491 1.63 -13.20 13.77
N THR A 492 0.74 -13.85 14.52
CA THR A 492 1.03 -14.48 15.82
C THR A 492 0.57 -15.94 15.84
N ARG A 493 0.93 -16.71 16.87
CA ARG A 493 0.46 -18.08 17.04
C ARG A 493 -0.12 -18.29 18.43
N SER A 494 -1.15 -19.13 18.52
CA SER A 494 -1.71 -19.58 19.79
C SER A 494 -0.69 -20.41 20.59
N LYS A 495 -0.99 -20.71 21.86
CA LYS A 495 -0.21 -21.66 22.68
C LYS A 495 -0.10 -23.06 22.06
N SER A 496 -1.01 -23.41 21.16
CA SER A 496 -1.01 -24.67 20.38
C SER A 496 -0.42 -24.50 18.96
N PHE A 497 0.37 -23.45 18.74
CA PHE A 497 1.05 -23.08 17.47
C PHE A 497 0.15 -22.88 16.23
N LYS A 498 -1.17 -22.82 16.39
CA LYS A 498 -2.10 -22.50 15.29
C LYS A 498 -2.01 -21.00 14.93
N PRO A 499 -2.12 -20.62 13.64
CA PRO A 499 -2.09 -19.22 13.21
C PRO A 499 -3.15 -18.33 13.86
N LEU A 500 -2.74 -17.11 14.19
CA LEU A 500 -3.59 -16.00 14.62
C LEU A 500 -3.24 -14.75 13.80
N ILE A 501 -4.27 -14.10 13.24
CA ILE A 501 -4.17 -12.83 12.52
C ILE A 501 -4.76 -11.79 13.47
N ASP A 502 -4.00 -10.76 13.85
CA ASP A 502 -4.43 -9.74 14.82
C ASP A 502 -5.07 -10.36 16.09
N GLY A 503 -4.41 -11.40 16.62
CA GLY A 503 -4.84 -12.18 17.80
C GLY A 503 -6.05 -13.10 17.59
N LYS A 504 -6.75 -13.06 16.44
CA LYS A 504 -7.93 -13.90 16.15
C LYS A 504 -7.63 -15.06 15.21
N TYR A 505 -8.39 -16.15 15.34
CA TYR A 505 -8.41 -17.21 14.34
C TYR A 505 -9.06 -16.73 13.04
N ARG A 506 -8.50 -17.12 11.88
CA ARG A 506 -9.02 -16.72 10.56
C ARG A 506 -10.51 -17.02 10.38
N ARG A 507 -10.97 -18.18 10.87
CA ARG A 507 -12.37 -18.59 10.85
C ARG A 507 -13.29 -17.68 11.66
N ALA A 508 -12.85 -17.22 12.83
CA ALA A 508 -13.61 -16.27 13.65
C ALA A 508 -13.75 -14.90 12.95
N MET A 509 -12.72 -14.43 12.23
CA MET A 509 -12.84 -13.21 11.39
C MET A 509 -13.85 -13.38 10.24
N ILE A 510 -13.93 -14.58 9.64
CA ILE A 510 -14.91 -14.87 8.58
C ILE A 510 -16.32 -14.85 9.17
N GLU A 511 -16.55 -15.55 10.28
CA GLU A 511 -17.85 -15.60 10.97
C GLU A 511 -18.29 -14.20 11.48
N GLU A 512 -17.38 -13.38 12.02
CA GLU A 512 -17.64 -11.98 12.38
C GLU A 512 -18.06 -11.14 11.15
N LYS A 513 -17.35 -11.31 10.03
CA LYS A 513 -17.63 -10.57 8.79
C LYS A 513 -18.93 -11.01 8.13
N GLU A 514 -19.28 -12.30 8.19
CA GLU A 514 -20.55 -12.81 7.70
C GLU A 514 -21.72 -12.32 8.56
N ARG A 515 -21.59 -12.30 9.89
CA ARG A 515 -22.57 -11.68 10.79
C ARG A 515 -22.73 -10.19 10.54
N ALA A 516 -21.64 -9.45 10.35
CA ALA A 516 -21.69 -8.02 10.02
C ALA A 516 -22.38 -7.75 8.67
N ASN A 517 -22.09 -8.57 7.65
CA ASN A 517 -22.78 -8.51 6.35
C ASN A 517 -24.28 -8.81 6.50
N GLN A 518 -24.65 -9.85 7.27
CA GLN A 518 -26.06 -10.20 7.54
C GLN A 518 -26.79 -9.05 8.25
N GLN A 519 -26.18 -8.46 9.28
CA GLN A 519 -26.75 -7.31 10.00
C GLN A 519 -26.92 -6.08 9.10
N ALA A 520 -25.96 -5.79 8.22
CA ALA A 520 -26.07 -4.71 7.24
C ALA A 520 -27.19 -4.94 6.22
N VAL A 521 -27.38 -6.19 5.76
CA VAL A 521 -28.49 -6.58 4.88
C VAL A 521 -29.84 -6.44 5.58
N VAL A 522 -29.96 -6.86 6.84
CA VAL A 522 -31.19 -6.69 7.64
C VAL A 522 -31.54 -5.21 7.82
N GLN A 523 -30.58 -4.35 8.20
CA GLN A 523 -30.81 -2.91 8.35
C GLN A 523 -31.20 -2.21 7.05
N HIS A 524 -30.78 -2.72 5.89
CA HIS A 524 -31.27 -2.24 4.59
C HIS A 524 -32.65 -2.80 4.23
N GLY A 525 -32.97 -4.04 4.61
CA GLY A 525 -34.28 -4.67 4.41
C GLY A 525 -35.41 -3.98 5.17
N GLU A 526 -35.19 -3.60 6.44
CA GLU A 526 -36.21 -2.94 7.29
C GLU A 526 -36.65 -1.57 6.78
N LYS A 527 -35.85 -0.90 5.94
CA LYS A 527 -36.24 0.36 5.26
C LYS A 527 -37.13 0.14 4.02
N SER A 528 -37.21 -1.09 3.52
CA SER A 528 -38.04 -1.45 2.35
C SER A 528 -39.44 -1.94 2.76
N SER A 529 -39.58 -2.59 3.92
CA SER A 529 -40.80 -3.32 4.31
C SER A 529 -41.94 -2.47 4.88
N ARG A 530 -41.77 -1.16 5.11
CA ARG A 530 -42.80 -0.27 5.72
C ARG A 530 -43.85 0.29 4.75
N LYS A 531 -44.17 -0.41 3.66
CA LYS A 531 -45.21 0.01 2.68
C LYS A 531 -46.10 -1.13 2.15
N SER A 532 -46.72 -1.89 3.05
CA SER A 532 -48.00 -2.55 2.80
C SER A 532 -48.76 -2.82 4.11
N SER A 533 -50.08 -2.66 4.09
CA SER A 533 -50.97 -2.86 5.24
C SER A 533 -52.37 -3.25 4.75
N SER A 534 -53.10 -4.05 5.56
CA SER A 534 -54.39 -4.70 5.23
C SER A 534 -54.27 -5.85 4.20
N THR A 535 -55.09 -6.92 4.22
CA THR A 535 -56.32 -7.20 4.99
C THR A 535 -56.48 -8.71 5.33
N GLY A 536 -56.96 -9.04 6.53
CA GLY A 536 -57.55 -10.35 6.89
C GLY A 536 -56.58 -11.55 7.01
N THR A 537 -56.91 -12.67 7.68
CA THR A 537 -58.01 -12.99 8.61
C THR A 537 -57.49 -14.07 9.59
N ALA A 538 -57.98 -14.13 10.83
CA ALA A 538 -57.48 -15.04 11.86
C ALA A 538 -58.10 -16.45 11.82
N VAL A 539 -57.34 -17.45 12.29
CA VAL A 539 -57.76 -18.58 13.17
C VAL A 539 -56.56 -18.91 14.09
N ASN A 540 -56.82 -19.51 15.26
CA ASN A 540 -55.90 -19.58 16.42
C ASN A 540 -55.47 -21.03 16.77
N ASN A 541 -54.63 -21.15 17.82
CA ASN A 541 -54.05 -22.37 18.43
C ASN A 541 -52.83 -22.89 17.64
N GLY A 542 -51.71 -23.32 18.24
CA GLY A 542 -51.41 -23.69 19.64
C GLY A 542 -50.76 -25.08 19.64
N SER A 543 -49.71 -25.42 20.39
CA SER A 543 -49.05 -24.76 21.54
C SER A 543 -47.56 -25.20 21.67
N SER A 544 -46.90 -24.78 22.76
CA SER A 544 -45.84 -25.48 23.55
C SER A 544 -44.98 -26.61 22.92
N SER A 545 -43.67 -26.73 23.19
CA SER A 545 -42.77 -25.96 24.07
C SER A 545 -41.30 -26.35 23.84
N SER A 546 -40.38 -25.50 24.31
CA SER A 546 -38.93 -25.56 24.08
C SER A 546 -38.15 -26.55 25.00
N ILE A 547 -36.95 -26.91 24.54
CA ILE A 547 -35.73 -27.25 25.33
C ILE A 547 -35.63 -28.62 26.04
N ASN A 548 -34.70 -29.45 25.54
CA ASN A 548 -33.55 -30.09 26.23
C ASN A 548 -32.86 -30.98 25.16
N GLU A 549 -31.66 -30.70 24.62
CA GLU A 549 -30.31 -30.52 25.19
C GLU A 549 -29.59 -31.84 25.56
N LEU A 550 -28.27 -31.87 25.27
CA LEU A 550 -27.20 -32.78 25.72
C LEU A 550 -26.86 -34.10 24.98
N ASN A 551 -25.58 -34.12 24.58
CA ASN A 551 -24.58 -35.21 24.59
C ASN A 551 -24.52 -36.31 23.51
N VAL A 552 -23.27 -36.56 23.11
CA VAL A 552 -22.79 -37.64 22.25
C VAL A 552 -21.90 -38.57 23.09
N LYS A 553 -22.02 -39.89 22.92
CA LYS A 553 -21.06 -40.89 23.40
C LYS A 553 -20.90 -42.07 22.42
N GLU A 554 -19.84 -42.00 21.61
CA GLU A 554 -18.75 -42.99 21.55
C GLU A 554 -19.05 -44.48 21.88
N TYR A 555 -18.90 -45.41 20.91
CA TYR A 555 -17.88 -46.51 20.89
C TYR A 555 -18.14 -47.69 19.90
N SER A 556 -17.09 -48.01 19.11
CA SER A 556 -16.62 -49.31 18.54
C SER A 556 -17.52 -50.51 18.14
N ASN A 557 -17.51 -50.78 16.81
CA ASN A 557 -17.21 -52.03 16.06
C ASN A 557 -17.56 -53.47 16.55
N THR A 558 -18.31 -54.19 15.70
CA THR A 558 -18.27 -55.64 15.32
C THR A 558 -19.20 -55.86 14.11
N ASP A 559 -19.04 -56.76 13.13
CA ASP A 559 -17.87 -57.55 12.66
C ASP A 559 -18.05 -57.98 11.15
N LEU A 560 -17.73 -59.23 10.75
CA LEU A 560 -17.55 -59.74 9.36
C LEU A 560 -18.41 -61.01 9.05
N PRO A 561 -18.17 -61.80 7.96
CA PRO A 561 -18.57 -61.62 6.54
C PRO A 561 -19.48 -62.83 6.06
N PRO A 562 -19.56 -63.33 4.78
CA PRO A 562 -19.15 -62.86 3.44
C PRO A 562 -20.25 -62.94 2.32
N LEU A 563 -19.84 -62.73 1.06
CA LEU A 563 -20.55 -62.85 -0.25
C LEU A 563 -20.55 -64.31 -0.82
N PRO A 564 -21.04 -64.68 -2.04
CA PRO A 564 -21.57 -63.93 -3.23
C PRO A 564 -23.01 -64.42 -3.60
N PRO A 565 -23.50 -64.67 -4.86
CA PRO A 565 -23.21 -64.24 -6.26
C PRO A 565 -24.40 -63.43 -6.91
N ARG A 566 -24.61 -63.29 -8.24
CA ARG A 566 -23.82 -62.87 -9.44
C ARG A 566 -24.58 -63.29 -10.73
N LYS A 567 -24.84 -62.38 -11.69
CA LYS A 567 -24.89 -62.67 -13.17
C LYS A 567 -24.88 -61.38 -14.04
N LYS A 568 -24.51 -61.52 -15.33
CA LYS A 568 -24.49 -60.51 -16.43
C LYS A 568 -25.04 -61.16 -17.73
N PRO A 569 -25.37 -60.42 -18.81
CA PRO A 569 -24.42 -59.97 -19.87
C PRO A 569 -24.56 -58.44 -20.18
N ALA A 570 -23.87 -57.71 -21.07
CA ALA A 570 -22.96 -57.92 -22.24
C ALA A 570 -23.63 -58.18 -23.62
N ALA A 571 -23.13 -57.75 -24.80
CA ALA A 571 -22.20 -56.66 -25.20
C ALA A 571 -22.22 -56.49 -26.77
N ALA A 572 -21.38 -55.60 -27.34
CA ALA A 572 -21.05 -55.35 -28.78
C ALA A 572 -21.94 -54.34 -29.58
N ALA A 573 -21.46 -53.58 -30.59
CA ALA A 573 -20.09 -53.14 -30.98
C ALA A 573 -20.12 -52.03 -32.08
N ALA A 574 -18.93 -51.56 -32.51
CA ALA A 574 -18.59 -50.79 -33.73
C ALA A 574 -18.60 -49.23 -33.72
N ALA A 575 -17.84 -48.68 -34.68
CA ALA A 575 -17.53 -47.28 -35.04
C ALA A 575 -17.03 -47.28 -36.52
N PRO A 576 -16.57 -46.18 -37.19
CA PRO A 576 -16.46 -44.76 -36.82
C PRO A 576 -17.13 -43.80 -37.85
N GLY A 577 -16.86 -42.48 -37.77
CA GLY A 577 -17.30 -41.47 -38.76
C GLY A 577 -16.58 -40.11 -38.61
N THR A 578 -16.62 -39.26 -39.64
CA THR A 578 -15.73 -38.08 -39.80
C THR A 578 -16.45 -36.77 -40.20
N SER A 579 -15.70 -35.66 -40.03
CA SER A 579 -15.71 -34.43 -40.84
C SER A 579 -16.57 -33.19 -40.48
N ASP A 580 -15.88 -32.05 -40.59
CA ASP A 580 -16.26 -30.77 -41.21
C ASP A 580 -17.25 -29.75 -40.58
N ASN A 581 -16.62 -28.68 -40.07
CA ASN A 581 -16.69 -27.28 -40.57
C ASN A 581 -17.95 -26.41 -40.45
N ASN A 582 -17.66 -25.08 -40.46
CA ASN A 582 -18.58 -23.95 -40.62
C ASN A 582 -19.64 -23.72 -39.51
N LYS A 583 -20.28 -22.55 -39.39
CA LYS A 583 -19.84 -21.12 -39.44
C LYS A 583 -21.05 -20.25 -39.03
N THR A 584 -20.84 -18.94 -38.91
CA THR A 584 -21.85 -17.86 -39.06
C THR A 584 -23.07 -17.78 -38.11
N ARG A 585 -23.22 -16.58 -37.50
CA ARG A 585 -24.46 -15.74 -37.39
C ARG A 585 -25.69 -16.41 -36.71
N GLY A 586 -26.23 -15.93 -35.59
CA GLY A 586 -26.11 -14.61 -34.95
C GLY A 586 -27.04 -13.58 -35.60
N ILE A 587 -28.08 -13.11 -34.90
CA ILE A 587 -29.18 -12.29 -35.45
C ILE A 587 -29.83 -11.39 -34.37
N LEU A 588 -29.90 -10.08 -34.66
CA LEU A 588 -30.85 -9.01 -34.23
C LEU A 588 -31.15 -8.72 -32.73
N SER A 589 -31.54 -7.49 -32.31
CA SER A 589 -31.37 -6.13 -32.88
C SER A 589 -31.88 -4.99 -31.97
N SER A 590 -31.42 -3.75 -32.24
CA SER A 590 -32.18 -2.46 -32.18
C SER A 590 -32.73 -1.97 -30.82
N ILE A 591 -32.98 -0.67 -30.54
CA ILE A 591 -33.16 0.57 -31.35
C ILE A 591 -32.29 1.73 -30.76
N PRO A 592 -31.89 2.77 -31.52
CA PRO A 592 -30.91 3.79 -31.08
C PRO A 592 -31.46 5.25 -30.94
N GLN A 593 -30.53 6.16 -30.61
CA GLN A 593 -30.56 7.65 -30.75
C GLN A 593 -31.47 8.52 -29.85
N ILE A 594 -30.81 9.42 -29.10
CA ILE A 594 -31.20 10.84 -28.91
C ILE A 594 -29.93 11.69 -29.14
N GLN A 595 -30.09 12.94 -29.61
CA GLN A 595 -29.03 13.78 -30.16
C GLN A 595 -28.91 15.15 -29.43
N ASN A 596 -27.73 15.76 -29.49
CA ASN A 596 -27.41 17.20 -29.32
C ASN A 596 -28.21 18.06 -28.30
N LEU A 597 -27.51 18.63 -27.30
CA LEU A 597 -27.91 19.92 -26.71
C LEU A 597 -26.70 20.81 -26.34
N PHE A 598 -26.84 22.10 -26.67
CA PHE A 598 -26.02 23.28 -26.35
C PHE A 598 -24.66 23.51 -27.04
N SER A 599 -24.38 24.80 -27.29
CA SER A 599 -23.27 25.33 -28.09
C SER A 599 -23.08 26.84 -27.85
N LYS A 600 -21.82 27.33 -27.96
CA LYS A 600 -21.36 28.71 -28.25
C LYS A 600 -21.98 29.95 -27.56
N LYS A 601 -21.16 30.65 -26.75
CA LYS A 601 -20.71 32.08 -26.81
C LYS A 601 -19.84 32.40 -25.57
N ASN A 602 -18.76 33.21 -25.62
CA ASN A 602 -18.69 34.69 -25.66
C ASN A 602 -19.53 35.38 -24.56
N ASP A 603 -19.08 36.45 -23.89
CA ASP A 603 -18.10 37.47 -24.31
C ASP A 603 -17.43 38.20 -23.11
N LYS A 604 -16.30 38.89 -23.34
CA LYS A 604 -15.75 40.03 -22.55
C LYS A 604 -15.30 39.80 -21.08
N SER A 605 -14.55 40.70 -20.44
CA SER A 605 -13.35 41.52 -20.78
C SER A 605 -13.09 42.50 -19.63
N GLN A 606 -11.87 42.59 -19.09
CA GLN A 606 -11.37 43.87 -18.55
C GLN A 606 -9.86 43.85 -18.34
N ASP A 607 -9.21 44.82 -18.97
CA ASP A 607 -7.77 45.07 -18.90
C ASP A 607 -7.42 45.93 -17.68
N LEU A 608 -6.18 45.82 -17.20
CA LEU A 608 -5.47 46.93 -16.56
C LEU A 608 -3.97 46.62 -16.48
N GLU A 609 -3.24 47.08 -17.48
CA GLU A 609 -1.81 47.32 -17.36
C GLU A 609 -1.57 48.51 -16.41
N LEU A 610 -0.49 48.47 -15.63
CA LEU A 610 0.67 49.36 -15.81
C LEU A 610 1.76 48.99 -14.80
N GLY A 611 3.03 49.26 -15.15
CA GLY A 611 4.17 49.00 -14.28
C GLY A 611 4.90 50.28 -13.84
N ALA A 612 5.48 50.24 -12.65
CA ALA A 612 6.61 51.07 -12.21
C ALA A 612 7.45 50.17 -11.28
N SER A 613 8.63 49.73 -11.69
CA SER A 613 9.91 50.45 -11.62
C SER A 613 10.48 50.47 -10.20
N ALA A 614 11.78 50.17 -10.07
CA ALA A 614 12.44 49.95 -8.80
C ALA A 614 13.23 51.17 -8.33
N ALA A 615 13.01 51.58 -7.09
CA ALA A 615 13.98 52.28 -6.24
C ALA A 615 13.49 52.30 -4.79
N ASP A 616 14.05 51.45 -3.92
CA ASP A 616 14.81 51.94 -2.76
C ASP A 616 15.68 50.83 -2.15
N LEU A 617 16.76 51.22 -1.46
CA LEU A 617 17.71 50.33 -0.77
C LEU A 617 18.04 50.90 0.60
N GLY A 618 17.53 50.29 1.67
CA GLY A 618 17.91 50.68 3.02
C GLY A 618 17.11 50.02 4.14
N GLU A 619 17.84 49.61 5.17
CA GLU A 619 17.43 49.51 6.57
C GLU A 619 15.93 49.46 6.93
N ASN A 620 15.46 48.28 7.36
CA ASN A 620 15.16 48.12 8.79
C ASN A 620 14.99 46.63 9.19
N ALA A 621 16.03 46.08 9.83
CA ALA A 621 16.06 44.69 10.26
C ALA A 621 15.34 44.49 11.62
N ASN A 622 14.01 44.54 11.66
CA ASN A 622 13.22 43.88 12.72
C ASN A 622 11.69 43.82 12.44
N LYS A 623 11.28 42.91 11.54
CA LYS A 623 9.89 42.39 11.52
C LYS A 623 9.92 40.86 11.42
N LYS A 624 9.44 40.19 12.46
CA LYS A 624 9.19 38.73 12.44
C LYS A 624 8.28 38.43 11.24
N GLN A 625 8.78 37.69 10.25
CA GLN A 625 7.94 37.24 9.15
C GLN A 625 6.79 36.40 9.72
N LYS A 626 5.56 36.87 9.54
CA LYS A 626 4.37 36.08 9.87
C LYS A 626 4.36 34.85 8.98
N VAL A 627 4.65 33.69 9.58
CA VAL A 627 4.55 32.39 8.92
C VAL A 627 3.14 32.27 8.32
N LYS A 628 3.04 32.02 7.01
CA LYS A 628 1.76 31.85 6.32
C LYS A 628 1.03 30.63 6.88
N VAL A 629 0.14 30.85 7.85
CA VAL A 629 -0.61 29.78 8.52
C VAL A 629 -1.45 29.04 7.48
N ARG A 630 -1.17 27.75 7.31
CA ARG A 630 -1.96 26.86 6.44
C ARG A 630 -3.27 26.56 7.15
N VAL A 631 -4.36 27.16 6.67
CA VAL A 631 -5.72 26.83 7.13
C VAL A 631 -5.95 25.33 6.88
N GLU A 632 -6.17 24.56 7.94
CA GLU A 632 -6.58 23.16 7.80
C GLU A 632 -8.06 23.08 7.38
N PRO A 633 -8.47 22.10 6.56
CA PRO A 633 -9.88 21.85 6.26
C PRO A 633 -10.75 21.68 7.53
N LYS A 634 -10.16 21.19 8.63
CA LYS A 634 -10.79 21.10 9.95
C LYS A 634 -11.39 22.44 10.43
N VAL A 635 -10.83 23.59 10.03
CA VAL A 635 -11.32 24.92 10.44
C VAL A 635 -12.68 25.24 9.79
N PHE A 636 -12.90 24.81 8.54
CA PHE A 636 -14.19 24.94 7.86
C PHE A 636 -15.24 24.02 8.52
N PHE A 637 -14.92 22.73 8.69
CA PHE A 637 -15.80 21.79 9.40
C PHE A 637 -16.10 22.20 10.85
N ALA A 638 -15.18 22.88 11.52
CA ALA A 638 -15.42 23.47 12.85
C ALA A 638 -16.40 24.65 12.79
N ASN A 639 -16.34 25.49 11.74
CA ASN A 639 -17.30 26.59 11.53
C ASN A 639 -18.72 26.05 11.26
N GLU A 640 -18.84 25.08 10.36
CA GLU A 640 -20.09 24.38 10.04
C GLU A 640 -20.69 23.71 11.28
N ARG A 641 -19.88 22.97 12.04
CA ARG A 641 -20.32 22.34 13.30
C ARG A 641 -20.84 23.36 14.31
N THR A 642 -20.17 24.51 14.46
CA THR A 642 -20.68 25.57 15.34
C THR A 642 -22.01 26.13 14.84
N PHE A 643 -22.16 26.39 13.53
CA PHE A 643 -23.40 26.90 12.96
C PHE A 643 -24.57 25.92 13.12
N ILE A 644 -24.34 24.61 12.89
CA ILE A 644 -25.33 23.55 13.12
C ILE A 644 -25.76 23.50 14.59
N ALA A 645 -24.84 23.64 15.54
CA ALA A 645 -25.17 23.65 16.97
C ALA A 645 -26.05 24.87 17.36
N TRP A 646 -25.78 26.06 16.79
CA TRP A 646 -26.64 27.23 16.97
C TRP A 646 -28.04 27.01 16.38
N LEU A 647 -28.14 26.44 15.17
CA LEU A 647 -29.44 26.11 14.56
C LEU A 647 -30.23 25.05 15.34
N GLN A 648 -29.56 24.03 15.89
CA GLN A 648 -30.18 23.04 16.77
C GLN A 648 -30.78 23.69 18.02
N PHE A 649 -30.10 24.69 18.61
CA PHE A 649 -30.64 25.45 19.72
C PHE A 649 -31.86 26.31 19.32
N CYS A 650 -31.81 26.98 18.16
CA CYS A 650 -32.96 27.71 17.63
C CYS A 650 -34.17 26.80 17.38
N ALA A 651 -33.95 25.58 16.86
CA ALA A 651 -35.00 24.59 16.64
C ALA A 651 -35.63 24.10 17.97
N LEU A 652 -34.84 23.91 19.02
CA LEU A 652 -35.35 23.58 20.36
C LEU A 652 -36.19 24.73 20.94
N LEU A 653 -35.72 25.98 20.87
CA LEU A 653 -36.51 27.15 21.27
C LEU A 653 -37.82 27.28 20.48
N LEU A 654 -37.78 27.06 19.17
CA LEU A 654 -38.95 27.11 18.31
C LEU A 654 -39.96 26.00 18.65
N THR A 655 -39.47 24.78 18.98
CA THR A 655 -40.33 23.67 19.44
C THR A 655 -41.02 24.01 20.77
N VAL A 656 -40.31 24.59 21.73
CA VAL A 656 -40.90 25.08 23.00
C VAL A 656 -41.92 26.19 22.73
N ALA A 657 -41.59 27.15 21.87
CA ALA A 657 -42.46 28.26 21.52
C ALA A 657 -43.77 27.82 20.84
N LEU A 658 -43.70 26.87 19.90
CA LEU A 658 -44.86 26.30 19.22
C LEU A 658 -45.75 25.50 20.19
N ASN A 659 -45.16 24.76 21.13
CA ASN A 659 -45.93 24.08 22.18
C ASN A 659 -46.67 25.09 23.09
N LEU A 660 -46.01 26.19 23.49
CA LEU A 660 -46.63 27.26 24.28
C LEU A 660 -47.73 28.02 23.52
N LEU A 661 -47.61 28.15 22.19
CA LEU A 661 -48.63 28.76 21.34
C LEU A 661 -49.86 27.86 21.13
N ASN A 662 -49.63 26.56 20.89
CA ASN A 662 -50.71 25.60 20.63
C ASN A 662 -51.50 25.22 21.90
N PHE A 663 -50.79 24.97 23.01
CA PHE A 663 -51.38 24.39 24.23
C PHE A 663 -51.39 25.33 25.44
N GLY A 664 -50.86 26.55 25.32
CA GLY A 664 -50.80 27.52 26.41
C GLY A 664 -51.95 28.52 26.44
N ASP A 665 -52.18 29.07 27.63
CA ASP A 665 -53.06 30.21 27.92
C ASP A 665 -52.63 31.50 27.18
N THR A 666 -53.45 32.55 27.26
CA THR A 666 -53.16 33.87 26.63
C THR A 666 -51.78 34.44 26.98
N ILE A 667 -51.37 34.33 28.25
CA ILE A 667 -50.03 34.74 28.73
C ILE A 667 -48.95 33.86 28.08
N SER A 668 -49.12 32.53 28.12
CA SER A 668 -48.20 31.55 27.54
C SER A 668 -48.03 31.71 26.03
N ARG A 669 -49.09 32.11 25.30
CA ARG A 669 -49.05 32.45 23.87
C ARG A 669 -48.22 33.70 23.60
N THR A 670 -48.36 34.74 24.44
CA THR A 670 -47.52 35.96 24.36
C THR A 670 -46.05 35.63 24.57
N VAL A 671 -45.74 34.81 25.58
CA VAL A 671 -44.38 34.32 25.86
C VAL A 671 -43.84 33.43 24.71
N GLY A 672 -44.68 32.57 24.12
CA GLY A 672 -44.34 31.79 22.92
C GLY A 672 -43.97 32.67 21.73
N GLY A 673 -44.73 33.75 21.47
CA GLY A 673 -44.40 34.73 20.44
C GLY A 673 -43.03 35.40 20.66
N ILE A 674 -42.70 35.76 21.91
CA ILE A 674 -41.39 36.30 22.28
C ILE A 674 -40.27 35.28 22.00
N PHE A 675 -40.48 33.99 22.31
CA PHE A 675 -39.49 32.95 22.02
C PHE A 675 -39.30 32.68 20.51
N ILE A 676 -40.33 32.85 19.66
CA ILE A 676 -40.16 32.81 18.20
C ILE A 676 -39.27 33.97 17.74
N GLY A 677 -39.55 35.21 18.19
CA GLY A 677 -38.74 36.38 17.86
C GLY A 677 -37.28 36.24 18.31
N LEU A 678 -37.05 35.71 19.52
CA LEU A 678 -35.71 35.43 20.05
C LEU A 678 -34.99 34.35 19.22
N SER A 679 -35.67 33.25 18.87
CA SER A 679 -35.09 32.18 18.04
C SER A 679 -34.69 32.67 16.65
N ALA A 680 -35.53 33.48 16.01
CA ALA A 680 -35.23 34.12 14.73
C ALA A 680 -34.00 35.06 14.84
N GLY A 681 -33.92 35.89 15.89
CA GLY A 681 -32.78 36.76 16.14
C GLY A 681 -31.47 35.99 16.33
N ILE A 682 -31.50 34.89 17.08
CA ILE A 682 -30.33 34.01 17.29
C ILE A 682 -29.93 33.31 15.98
N ALA A 683 -30.89 32.88 15.15
CA ALA A 683 -30.60 32.26 13.85
C ALA A 683 -29.92 33.25 12.87
N ILE A 684 -30.37 34.51 12.83
CA ILE A 684 -29.76 35.58 12.04
C ILE A 684 -28.33 35.88 12.55
N TYR A 685 -28.14 35.96 13.87
CA TYR A 685 -26.81 36.12 14.47
C TYR A 685 -25.87 34.97 14.11
N ALA A 686 -26.34 33.72 14.17
CA ALA A 686 -25.57 32.53 13.82
C ALA A 686 -25.15 32.54 12.34
N LEU A 687 -26.03 32.95 11.43
CA LEU A 687 -25.73 33.10 10.01
C LEU A 687 -24.67 34.19 9.78
N TYR A 688 -24.85 35.38 10.38
CA TYR A 688 -23.86 36.46 10.30
C TYR A 688 -22.48 36.03 10.85
N ARG A 689 -22.44 35.28 11.96
CA ARG A 689 -21.19 34.74 12.51
C ARG A 689 -20.55 33.70 11.58
N PHE A 690 -21.35 32.82 10.96
CA PHE A 690 -20.89 31.83 10.00
C PHE A 690 -20.27 32.48 8.76
N GLU A 691 -20.97 33.43 8.13
CA GLU A 691 -20.47 34.16 6.95
C GLU A 691 -19.25 35.00 7.27
N LYS A 692 -19.27 35.79 8.36
CA LYS A 692 -18.11 36.59 8.80
C LYS A 692 -16.89 35.71 9.03
N ARG A 693 -17.06 34.53 9.61
CA ARG A 693 -15.98 33.57 9.84
C ARG A 693 -15.47 32.95 8.54
N ALA A 694 -16.36 32.53 7.64
CA ALA A 694 -15.98 32.04 6.31
C ALA A 694 -15.23 33.11 5.49
N TRP A 695 -15.67 34.36 5.54
CA TRP A 695 -15.05 35.52 4.90
C TRP A 695 -13.65 35.80 5.47
N MET A 696 -13.47 35.79 6.79
CA MET A 696 -12.16 35.98 7.43
C MET A 696 -11.19 34.83 7.10
N ILE A 697 -11.67 33.58 7.07
CA ILE A 697 -10.87 32.41 6.69
C ILE A 697 -10.44 32.53 5.22
N ASN A 698 -11.37 32.82 4.31
CA ASN A 698 -11.09 32.96 2.88
C ASN A 698 -10.13 34.11 2.56
N ARG A 699 -10.26 35.24 3.26
CA ARG A 699 -9.36 36.40 3.13
C ARG A 699 -8.10 36.34 4.01
N ARG A 700 -7.91 35.25 4.76
CA ARG A 700 -6.71 34.95 5.59
C ARG A 700 -6.32 36.07 6.56
N ILE A 701 -7.32 36.65 7.22
CA ILE A 701 -7.12 37.75 8.16
C ILE A 701 -6.74 37.18 9.53
N ASP A 702 -5.64 37.67 10.12
CA ASP A 702 -5.23 37.29 11.49
C ASP A 702 -6.19 37.94 12.51
N GLY A 703 -6.94 37.12 13.24
CA GLY A 703 -7.84 37.56 14.30
C GLY A 703 -8.29 36.40 15.18
N ARG A 704 -8.96 36.70 16.31
CA ARG A 704 -9.58 35.67 17.15
C ARG A 704 -10.85 35.17 16.47
N TYR A 705 -10.90 33.87 16.21
CA TYR A 705 -12.01 33.21 15.52
C TYR A 705 -13.16 32.77 16.45
N ASP A 706 -12.98 32.95 17.77
CA ASP A 706 -13.90 32.50 18.81
C ASP A 706 -15.16 33.38 18.89
N ASP A 707 -16.24 32.85 19.48
CA ASP A 707 -17.37 33.67 19.91
C ASP A 707 -17.46 33.73 21.44
N ILE A 708 -16.96 34.84 21.98
CA ILE A 708 -16.93 35.13 23.42
C ILE A 708 -18.28 35.71 23.89
N TRP A 709 -18.99 36.42 23.02
CA TRP A 709 -20.14 37.24 23.40
C TRP A 709 -21.48 36.55 23.13
N GLY A 710 -21.59 35.78 22.04
CA GLY A 710 -22.82 35.08 21.67
C GLY A 710 -23.47 34.29 22.82
N PRO A 711 -22.74 33.36 23.49
CA PRO A 711 -23.31 32.57 24.59
C PRO A 711 -23.73 33.41 25.80
N ALA A 712 -22.99 34.47 26.12
CA ALA A 712 -23.29 35.36 27.24
C ALA A 712 -24.56 36.19 26.99
N VAL A 713 -24.69 36.76 25.78
CA VAL A 713 -25.88 37.51 25.35
C VAL A 713 -27.10 36.59 25.28
N LEU A 714 -26.95 35.37 24.78
CA LEU A 714 -28.02 34.37 24.75
C LEU A 714 -28.49 33.99 26.17
N CYS A 715 -27.57 33.79 27.11
CA CYS A 715 -27.92 33.51 28.50
C CYS A 715 -28.68 34.67 29.13
N LEU A 716 -28.22 35.92 28.94
CA LEU A 716 -28.90 37.13 29.41
C LEU A 716 -30.33 37.24 28.85
N LEU A 717 -30.51 37.04 27.54
CA LEU A 717 -31.83 37.13 26.89
C LEU A 717 -32.81 36.05 27.37
N LEU A 718 -32.33 34.84 27.66
CA LEU A 718 -33.15 33.78 28.25
C LEU A 718 -33.54 34.09 29.70
N VAL A 719 -32.62 34.63 30.51
CA VAL A 719 -32.92 35.08 31.87
C VAL A 719 -33.95 36.21 31.86
N VAL A 720 -33.84 37.19 30.96
CA VAL A 720 -34.84 38.25 30.78
C VAL A 720 -36.19 37.68 30.33
N ALA A 721 -36.22 36.74 29.37
CA ALA A 721 -37.46 36.08 28.94
C ALA A 721 -38.14 35.28 30.08
N LEU A 722 -37.36 34.64 30.96
CA LEU A 722 -37.88 33.98 32.16
C LEU A 722 -38.41 34.98 33.19
N ILE A 723 -37.71 36.10 33.45
CA ILE A 723 -38.18 37.16 34.35
C ILE A 723 -39.49 37.77 33.83
N VAL A 724 -39.60 38.02 32.52
CA VAL A 724 -40.83 38.51 31.88
C VAL A 724 -41.97 37.49 32.02
N ASN A 725 -41.70 36.20 31.84
CA ASN A 725 -42.69 35.13 32.07
C ASN A 725 -43.18 35.12 33.53
N PHE A 726 -42.27 35.13 34.51
CA PHE A 726 -42.63 35.21 35.93
C PHE A 726 -43.44 36.47 36.27
N TYR A 727 -43.03 37.64 35.78
CA TYR A 727 -43.74 38.90 36.01
C TYR A 727 -45.15 38.91 35.40
N LEU A 728 -45.31 38.38 34.17
CA LEU A 728 -46.61 38.24 33.51
C LEU A 728 -47.50 37.13 34.10
N ARG A 729 -46.99 36.35 35.07
CA ARG A 729 -47.71 35.25 35.75
C ARG A 729 -47.99 35.53 37.24
N PHE A 730 -47.38 36.57 37.79
CA PHE A 730 -47.64 37.09 39.15
C PHE A 730 -48.48 38.38 39.15
N ARG A 731 -48.95 38.81 37.96
CA ARG A 731 -49.84 39.95 37.74
C ARG A 731 -51.15 39.48 37.09
#